data_AF-A0A961UDA5-F1
#
_entry.id   AF-A0A961UDA5-F1
#
_cell.length_a   1.000
_cell.length_b   1.000
_cell.length_c   1.000
_cell.angle_alpha   90.00
_cell.angle_beta   90.00
_cell.angle_gamma   90.00
#
_symmetry.space_group_name_H-M   'P 1'
#
loop_
_entity.id
_entity.type
_entity.pdbx_description
1 polymer ?
#
loop_
_entity_poly.entity_id
_entity_poly.type
_entity_poly.pdbx_seq_one_letter_code
_entity_poly.pdbx_strand_id
1 'polypeptide(L)'
;TYKILYNDAVAMTGGQPMDGPLSPEAVSHQLYDEGVAPIYLLSDKPELYKSSSLAPGVIVRHRDHLDPVMKKIRDEEGCSAIIYVQTCAAELRRRRKRGLAEDPDIRVYINPDVCEGCGDCSVQSNCIAIEPEETEFGRKRRINQSACNKDLSCLKGFCPSFVTLEGASPVRPAAAEGPDVSGLPTPTLPDISQPWNIAVTGVGGTGVLTIGAVLGMAAHLEGKAPMVMDMAGLAQKGGAVLSHIRISTLDNPPTAPRIANGCADLLLAADSVVAGSRDGITLCDKDRTHAVFNAKITPVSDFVRQRDFDFREASVEKAVTQMVRSGEHFYNFSEVAVAVAGDEIASNLMMLGYAWQKGLVPVGAEAIEQAIRLNGVAVEENIDAFNWGRLFANDPYAVTANRRPSRLFKPMSELSAEALILHRRKHLTAYQNERLASRYEALVNRVADAAIAVTGKADADALKRAVAHNYAKVLAYKDEYEVARLFTDPSFTKGIAAQFSGDFRMSFNLAPPILGGKAPDGRPAKRKFGPYMLRAFKLLSALKGLRGTPFDPFGYLKERQMERELIGLYEADVELVLERLNGNNAAIARELLELPGEIRGFGPVKAMAVEAAAKKRQTLRAMLADPESTMPAQAAE
;
A
#
# COMPACT_ATOMS: atom_id res chain seq x y z
N THR A 1 -3.55 -19.74 -27.65
CA THR A 1 -4.43 -18.57 -27.38
C THR A 1 -3.64 -17.28 -27.36
N TYR A 2 -4.10 -16.24 -28.06
CA TYR A 2 -3.58 -14.88 -27.93
C TYR A 2 -4.38 -14.07 -26.91
N LYS A 3 -3.70 -13.23 -26.12
CA LYS A 3 -4.35 -12.28 -25.21
C LYS A 3 -3.93 -10.86 -25.58
N ILE A 4 -4.83 -10.13 -26.21
CA ILE A 4 -4.61 -8.77 -26.69
C ILE A 4 -5.12 -7.81 -25.62
N LEU A 5 -4.22 -7.03 -25.04
CA LEU A 5 -4.57 -5.99 -24.07
C LEU A 5 -4.79 -4.69 -24.83
N TYR A 6 -6.04 -4.30 -25.01
CA TYR A 6 -6.39 -3.08 -25.72
C TYR A 6 -6.45 -1.90 -24.73
N ASN A 7 -5.65 -0.87 -25.02
CA ASN A 7 -5.69 0.43 -24.36
C ASN A 7 -5.80 1.52 -25.43
N ASP A 8 -6.66 2.50 -25.21
CA ASP A 8 -6.96 3.58 -26.16
C ASP A 8 -5.94 4.73 -26.13
N ALA A 9 -4.86 4.57 -25.35
CA ALA A 9 -3.74 5.49 -25.27
C ALA A 9 -2.43 4.72 -25.26
N VAL A 10 -1.38 5.33 -25.81
CA VAL A 10 -0.02 4.80 -25.72
C VAL A 10 0.42 4.88 -24.26
N ALA A 11 0.88 3.74 -23.72
CA ALA A 11 1.38 3.70 -22.35
C ALA A 11 2.60 4.61 -22.21
N MET A 12 2.78 5.25 -21.05
CA MET A 12 3.95 6.07 -20.69
C MET A 12 4.15 7.38 -21.44
N THR A 13 3.25 7.76 -22.33
CA THR A 13 3.35 9.03 -23.08
C THR A 13 2.54 10.17 -22.48
N GLY A 14 2.01 9.98 -21.27
CA GLY A 14 1.05 10.92 -20.68
C GLY A 14 -0.26 10.95 -21.47
N GLY A 15 -0.72 9.80 -21.97
CA GLY A 15 -2.03 9.63 -22.59
C GLY A 15 -2.14 10.14 -24.02
N GLN A 16 -1.05 10.04 -24.80
CA GLN A 16 -1.15 10.30 -26.24
C GLN A 16 -2.02 9.21 -26.89
N PRO A 17 -2.92 9.58 -27.83
CA PRO A 17 -3.70 8.60 -28.56
C PRO A 17 -2.77 7.68 -29.37
N MET A 18 -3.25 6.48 -29.68
CA MET A 18 -2.58 5.64 -30.67
C MET A 18 -2.70 6.31 -32.05
N ASP A 19 -1.64 6.28 -32.85
CA ASP A 19 -1.71 6.71 -34.24
C ASP A 19 -2.50 5.68 -35.07
N GLY A 20 -3.69 6.08 -35.55
CA GLY A 20 -4.56 5.28 -36.42
C GLY A 20 -5.87 4.80 -35.78
N PRO A 21 -6.85 4.34 -36.58
CA PRO A 21 -8.19 3.95 -36.10
C PRO A 21 -8.23 2.48 -35.65
N LEU A 22 -7.44 2.10 -34.65
CA LEU A 22 -7.53 0.75 -34.08
C LEU A 22 -8.60 0.74 -33.00
N SER A 23 -9.70 0.00 -33.18
CA SER A 23 -10.76 -0.18 -32.17
C SER A 23 -10.90 -1.65 -31.77
N PRO A 24 -11.48 -1.98 -30.60
CA PRO A 24 -11.74 -3.37 -30.22
C PRO A 24 -12.58 -4.14 -31.26
N GLU A 25 -13.52 -3.45 -31.91
CA GLU A 25 -14.32 -3.98 -33.00
C GLU A 25 -13.43 -4.33 -34.20
N ALA A 26 -12.57 -3.41 -34.63
CA ALA A 26 -11.65 -3.64 -35.75
C ALA A 26 -10.70 -4.81 -35.47
N VAL A 27 -10.17 -4.90 -34.24
CA VAL A 27 -9.35 -6.04 -33.80
C VAL A 27 -10.15 -7.35 -33.86
N SER A 28 -11.44 -7.34 -33.49
CA SER A 28 -12.27 -8.53 -33.57
C SER A 28 -12.49 -9.03 -34.99
N HIS A 29 -12.69 -8.11 -35.96
CA HIS A 29 -12.83 -8.45 -37.38
C HIS A 29 -11.52 -8.97 -37.95
N GLN A 30 -10.40 -8.32 -37.66
CA GLN A 30 -9.09 -8.78 -38.11
C GLN A 30 -8.81 -10.23 -37.67
N LEU A 31 -8.99 -10.53 -36.38
CA LEU A 31 -8.75 -11.89 -35.87
C LEU A 31 -9.68 -12.92 -36.51
N TYR A 32 -10.95 -12.55 -36.71
CA TYR A 32 -11.92 -13.42 -37.36
C TYR A 32 -11.54 -13.73 -38.81
N ASP A 33 -11.16 -12.70 -39.57
CA ASP A 33 -10.75 -12.83 -40.97
C ASP A 33 -9.43 -13.61 -41.12
N GLU A 34 -8.56 -13.57 -40.10
CA GLU A 34 -7.37 -14.42 -39.99
C GLU A 34 -7.68 -15.88 -39.55
N GLY A 35 -8.94 -16.21 -39.28
CA GLY A 35 -9.40 -17.56 -38.93
C GLY A 35 -9.27 -17.94 -37.45
N VAL A 36 -9.10 -16.97 -36.56
CA VAL A 36 -8.99 -17.20 -35.11
C VAL A 36 -10.37 -17.47 -34.51
N ALA A 37 -10.55 -18.59 -33.80
CA ALA A 37 -11.78 -18.95 -33.12
C ALA A 37 -11.55 -19.90 -31.91
N PRO A 38 -12.28 -19.73 -30.80
CA PRO A 38 -13.20 -18.63 -30.52
C PRO A 38 -12.50 -17.32 -30.11
N ILE A 39 -13.22 -16.21 -30.28
CA ILE A 39 -12.82 -14.86 -29.86
C ILE A 39 -13.68 -14.41 -28.69
N TYR A 40 -13.05 -14.06 -27.58
CA TYR A 40 -13.70 -13.49 -26.40
C TYR A 40 -13.35 -12.01 -26.27
N LEU A 41 -14.37 -11.15 -26.16
CA LEU A 41 -14.17 -9.74 -25.80
C LEU A 41 -14.52 -9.56 -24.32
N LEU A 42 -13.53 -9.18 -23.52
CA LEU A 42 -13.66 -8.95 -22.08
C LEU A 42 -13.53 -7.46 -21.79
N SER A 43 -14.52 -6.87 -21.13
CA SER A 43 -14.51 -5.46 -20.74
C SER A 43 -15.11 -5.24 -19.35
N ASP A 44 -14.76 -4.15 -18.67
CA ASP A 44 -15.48 -3.64 -17.50
C ASP A 44 -16.85 -3.04 -17.85
N LYS A 45 -17.08 -2.73 -19.13
CA LYS A 45 -18.33 -2.19 -19.68
C LYS A 45 -18.80 -2.99 -20.91
N PRO A 46 -19.12 -4.29 -20.74
CA PRO A 46 -19.50 -5.16 -21.86
C PRO A 46 -20.71 -4.65 -22.65
N GLU A 47 -21.60 -3.88 -22.01
CA GLU A 47 -22.79 -3.26 -22.62
C GLU A 47 -22.48 -2.25 -23.74
N LEU A 48 -21.24 -1.75 -23.81
CA LEU A 48 -20.81 -0.87 -24.90
C LEU A 48 -20.63 -1.62 -26.23
N TYR A 49 -20.48 -2.94 -26.20
CA TYR A 49 -20.15 -3.75 -27.37
C TYR A 49 -21.36 -4.55 -27.85
N LYS A 50 -22.00 -4.05 -28.90
CA LYS A 50 -23.14 -4.73 -29.53
C LYS A 50 -22.64 -5.85 -30.44
N SER A 51 -23.36 -6.95 -30.50
CA SER A 51 -23.03 -8.06 -31.41
C SER A 51 -22.98 -7.62 -32.88
N SER A 52 -23.75 -6.60 -33.28
CA SER A 52 -23.78 -6.08 -34.64
C SER A 52 -22.52 -5.31 -35.07
N SER A 53 -21.71 -4.82 -34.12
CA SER A 53 -20.47 -4.10 -34.41
C SER A 53 -19.23 -5.01 -34.38
N LEU A 54 -19.36 -6.19 -33.78
CA LEU A 54 -18.27 -7.17 -33.63
C LEU A 54 -18.28 -8.19 -34.76
N ALA A 55 -17.17 -8.90 -34.92
CA ALA A 55 -17.09 -10.03 -35.82
C ALA A 55 -18.07 -11.15 -35.46
N PRO A 56 -18.54 -11.95 -36.43
CA PRO A 56 -19.41 -13.09 -36.17
C PRO A 56 -18.82 -14.06 -35.14
N GLY A 57 -19.63 -14.50 -34.18
CA GLY A 57 -19.22 -15.48 -33.17
C GLY A 57 -18.42 -14.93 -31.99
N VAL A 58 -18.13 -13.63 -31.93
CA VAL A 58 -17.45 -13.01 -30.77
C VAL A 58 -18.32 -13.10 -29.52
N ILE A 59 -17.73 -13.59 -28.43
CA ILE A 59 -18.40 -13.76 -27.14
C ILE A 59 -18.01 -12.62 -26.21
N VAL A 60 -18.94 -11.70 -25.96
CA VAL A 60 -18.75 -10.60 -25.01
C VAL A 60 -19.02 -11.07 -23.58
N ARG A 61 -18.10 -10.78 -22.65
CA ARG A 61 -18.26 -11.02 -21.22
C ARG A 61 -17.67 -9.87 -20.40
N HIS A 62 -18.11 -9.74 -19.16
CA HIS A 62 -17.45 -8.84 -18.22
C HIS A 62 -16.04 -9.35 -17.89
N ARG A 63 -15.09 -8.45 -17.62
CA ARG A 63 -13.69 -8.78 -17.31
C ARG A 63 -13.51 -9.75 -16.14
N ASP A 64 -14.49 -9.84 -15.23
CA ASP A 64 -14.50 -10.78 -14.11
C ASP A 64 -14.56 -12.25 -14.55
N HIS A 65 -14.89 -12.51 -15.81
CA HIS A 65 -14.89 -13.85 -16.39
C HIS A 65 -13.53 -14.24 -17.01
N LEU A 66 -12.48 -13.43 -16.87
CA LEU A 66 -11.16 -13.70 -17.44
C LEU A 66 -10.65 -15.10 -17.09
N ASP A 67 -10.61 -15.46 -15.81
CA ASP A 67 -10.13 -16.77 -15.36
C ASP A 67 -10.97 -17.95 -15.88
N PRO A 68 -12.31 -17.94 -15.73
CA PRO A 68 -13.18 -18.95 -16.35
C PRO A 68 -12.99 -19.08 -17.86
N VAL A 69 -12.86 -17.96 -18.58
CA VAL A 69 -12.65 -17.95 -20.03
C VAL A 69 -11.28 -18.54 -20.38
N MET A 70 -10.22 -18.14 -19.68
CA MET A 70 -8.88 -18.68 -19.88
C MET A 70 -8.82 -20.19 -19.62
N LYS A 71 -9.51 -20.69 -18.59
CA LYS A 71 -9.60 -22.13 -18.32
C LYS A 71 -10.36 -22.87 -19.42
N LYS A 72 -11.45 -22.28 -19.92
CA LYS A 72 -12.26 -22.89 -21.00
C LYS A 72 -11.45 -23.00 -22.30
N ILE A 73 -10.87 -21.90 -22.77
CA ILE A 73 -10.15 -21.86 -24.05
C ILE A 73 -8.81 -22.60 -24.03
N ARG A 74 -8.25 -22.87 -22.84
CA ARG A 74 -7.07 -23.73 -22.67
C ARG A 74 -7.34 -25.16 -23.15
N ASP A 75 -8.57 -25.61 -22.96
CA ASP A 75 -8.99 -26.98 -23.24
C ASP A 75 -9.62 -27.10 -24.65
N GLU A 76 -9.60 -26.02 -25.45
CA GLU A 76 -10.11 -25.98 -26.83
C GLU A 76 -8.95 -26.13 -27.84
N GLU A 77 -9.17 -26.91 -28.91
CA GLU A 77 -8.19 -27.08 -29.98
C GLU A 77 -8.15 -25.86 -30.92
N GLY A 78 -6.96 -25.54 -31.46
CA GLY A 78 -6.77 -24.47 -32.43
C GLY A 78 -6.33 -23.13 -31.85
N CYS A 79 -6.51 -22.06 -32.63
CA CYS A 79 -6.09 -20.71 -32.25
C CYS A 79 -7.28 -19.89 -31.74
N SER A 80 -7.31 -19.62 -30.43
CA SER A 80 -8.29 -18.75 -29.79
C SER A 80 -7.70 -17.39 -29.41
N ALA A 81 -8.54 -16.37 -29.21
CA ALA A 81 -8.11 -15.05 -28.74
C ALA A 81 -9.01 -14.45 -27.67
N ILE A 82 -8.39 -13.69 -26.76
CA ILE A 82 -9.06 -12.79 -25.82
C ILE A 82 -8.68 -11.35 -26.18
N ILE A 83 -9.66 -10.53 -26.50
CA ILE A 83 -9.53 -9.07 -26.58
C ILE A 83 -9.93 -8.53 -25.20
N TYR A 84 -8.96 -8.11 -24.41
CA TYR A 84 -9.15 -7.55 -23.08
C TYR A 84 -9.13 -6.03 -23.15
N VAL A 85 -10.31 -5.41 -23.10
CA VAL A 85 -10.49 -3.97 -23.21
C VAL A 85 -10.57 -3.34 -21.82
N GLN A 86 -9.55 -2.57 -21.46
CA GLN A 86 -9.55 -1.81 -20.21
C GLN A 86 -8.66 -0.58 -20.34
N THR A 87 -9.23 0.60 -20.08
CA THR A 87 -8.45 1.83 -20.01
C THR A 87 -7.42 1.75 -18.88
N CYS A 88 -6.19 2.16 -19.17
CA CYS A 88 -5.13 2.26 -18.17
C CYS A 88 -5.56 3.10 -16.96
N ALA A 89 -5.29 2.60 -15.76
CA ALA A 89 -5.63 3.25 -14.50
C ALA A 89 -5.12 4.69 -14.37
N ALA A 90 -3.92 4.97 -14.90
CA ALA A 90 -3.33 6.31 -14.87
C ALA A 90 -4.09 7.29 -15.78
N GLU A 91 -4.45 6.84 -16.99
CA GLU A 91 -5.20 7.63 -17.95
C GLU A 91 -6.64 7.85 -17.49
N LEU A 92 -7.31 6.82 -16.97
CA LEU A 92 -8.66 6.95 -16.43
C LEU A 92 -8.71 8.00 -15.29
N ARG A 93 -7.72 8.01 -14.40
CA ARG A 93 -7.59 9.03 -13.35
C ARG A 93 -7.38 10.42 -13.93
N ARG A 94 -6.53 10.56 -14.96
CA ARG A 94 -6.29 11.84 -15.63
C ARG A 94 -7.56 12.37 -16.28
N ARG A 95 -8.32 11.51 -16.96
CA ARG A 95 -9.61 11.87 -17.57
C ARG A 95 -10.61 12.34 -16.52
N ARG A 96 -10.73 11.63 -15.39
CA ARG A 96 -11.58 12.06 -14.26
C ARG A 96 -11.20 13.42 -13.71
N LYS A 97 -9.90 13.67 -13.48
CA LYS A 97 -9.42 15.00 -13.07
C LYS A 97 -9.72 16.11 -14.08
N ARG A 98 -9.78 15.78 -15.37
CA ARG A 98 -10.13 16.71 -16.46
C ARG A 98 -11.63 16.77 -16.78
N GLY A 99 -12.48 16.03 -16.05
CA GLY A 99 -13.91 15.93 -16.35
C GLY A 99 -14.26 15.16 -17.64
N LEU A 100 -13.30 14.41 -18.21
CA LEU A 100 -13.46 13.64 -19.44
C LEU A 100 -13.91 12.18 -19.20
N ALA A 101 -14.09 11.78 -17.95
CA ALA A 101 -14.61 10.48 -17.57
C ALA A 101 -15.40 10.61 -16.27
N GLU A 102 -16.41 9.76 -16.11
CA GLU A 102 -17.19 9.65 -14.87
C GLU A 102 -16.26 9.40 -13.68
N ASP A 103 -16.35 10.25 -12.66
CA ASP A 103 -15.69 10.06 -11.38
C ASP A 103 -16.70 9.51 -10.36
N PRO A 104 -16.66 8.22 -10.01
CA PRO A 104 -17.62 7.65 -9.08
C PRO A 104 -17.55 8.36 -7.73
N ASP A 105 -18.69 8.74 -7.18
CA ASP A 105 -18.79 9.36 -5.85
C ASP A 105 -18.73 8.29 -4.74
N ILE A 106 -17.70 7.45 -4.81
CA ILE A 106 -17.49 6.30 -3.97
C ILE A 106 -16.05 6.30 -3.46
N ARG A 107 -15.90 6.17 -2.14
CA ARG A 107 -14.63 5.95 -1.45
C ARG A 107 -14.63 4.59 -0.76
N VAL A 108 -13.45 3.98 -0.70
CA VAL A 108 -13.25 2.70 -0.01
C VAL A 108 -12.37 2.95 1.20
N TYR A 109 -12.85 2.50 2.36
CA TYR A 109 -12.14 2.52 3.62
C TYR A 109 -11.90 1.08 4.09
N ILE A 110 -10.75 0.84 4.72
CA ILE A 110 -10.42 -0.43 5.37
C ILE A 110 -10.37 -0.14 6.87
N ASN A 111 -11.21 -0.81 7.66
CA ASN A 111 -11.06 -0.77 9.11
C ASN A 111 -9.82 -1.60 9.51
N PRO A 112 -8.73 -0.97 10.00
CA PRO A 112 -7.49 -1.67 10.32
C PRO A 112 -7.65 -2.69 11.45
N ASP A 113 -8.57 -2.44 12.39
CA ASP A 113 -8.81 -3.36 13.51
C ASP A 113 -9.48 -4.65 13.04
N VAL A 114 -10.32 -4.59 12.01
CA VAL A 114 -10.93 -5.78 11.38
C VAL A 114 -9.96 -6.44 10.41
N CYS A 115 -9.12 -5.67 9.71
CA CYS A 115 -8.17 -6.19 8.73
C CYS A 115 -7.21 -7.23 9.34
N GLU A 116 -6.97 -8.33 8.63
CA GLU A 116 -5.99 -9.35 9.03
C GLU A 116 -4.63 -9.19 8.34
N GLY A 117 -4.45 -8.18 7.47
CA GLY A 117 -3.19 -7.99 6.74
C GLY A 117 -2.84 -9.16 5.79
N CYS A 118 -3.85 -9.89 5.29
CA CYS A 118 -3.65 -11.10 4.48
C CYS A 118 -3.16 -10.83 3.06
N GLY A 119 -3.40 -9.62 2.52
CA GLY A 119 -2.99 -9.24 1.17
C GLY A 119 -3.94 -9.66 0.05
N ASP A 120 -5.03 -10.37 0.31
CA ASP A 120 -5.96 -10.82 -0.75
C ASP A 120 -6.54 -9.64 -1.55
N CYS A 121 -6.78 -8.49 -0.91
CA CYS A 121 -7.17 -7.27 -1.63
C CYS A 121 -6.13 -6.81 -2.67
N SER A 122 -4.83 -6.95 -2.37
CA SER A 122 -3.73 -6.65 -3.29
C SER A 122 -3.66 -7.69 -4.41
N VAL A 123 -3.83 -8.98 -4.09
CA VAL A 123 -3.88 -10.08 -5.09
C VAL A 123 -5.02 -9.88 -6.07
N GLN A 124 -6.23 -9.53 -5.59
CA GLN A 124 -7.41 -9.36 -6.45
C GLN A 124 -7.38 -8.09 -7.30
N SER A 125 -6.62 -7.06 -6.91
CA SER A 125 -6.67 -5.74 -7.55
C SER A 125 -5.38 -5.29 -8.21
N ASN A 126 -4.26 -5.92 -7.89
CA ASN A 126 -2.91 -5.47 -8.23
C ASN A 126 -2.69 -3.96 -7.94
N CYS A 127 -3.30 -3.45 -6.86
CA CYS A 127 -3.43 -2.01 -6.63
C CYS A 127 -2.39 -1.49 -5.63
N ILE A 128 -1.53 -0.57 -6.09
CA ILE A 128 -0.55 0.13 -5.25
C ILE A 128 -1.16 1.13 -4.26
N ALA A 129 -2.42 1.52 -4.45
CA ALA A 129 -3.11 2.42 -3.51
C ALA A 129 -3.51 1.68 -2.22
N ILE A 130 -3.36 0.36 -2.18
CA ILE A 130 -3.43 -0.41 -0.94
C ILE A 130 -2.05 -0.34 -0.30
N GLU A 131 -1.92 0.37 0.81
CA GLU A 131 -0.65 0.58 1.52
C GLU A 131 -0.60 -0.23 2.82
N PRO A 132 0.60 -0.56 3.34
CA PRO A 132 0.73 -1.08 4.69
C PRO A 132 0.34 -0.01 5.71
N GLU A 133 -0.27 -0.46 6.80
CA GLU A 133 -0.53 0.37 7.98
C GLU A 133 -0.05 -0.39 9.21
N GLU A 134 0.99 0.11 9.88
CA GLU A 134 1.49 -0.52 11.11
C GLU A 134 0.55 -0.21 12.28
N THR A 135 0.16 -1.25 13.02
CA THR A 135 -0.69 -1.13 14.21
C THR A 135 -0.17 -2.00 15.34
N GLU A 136 -0.75 -1.81 16.54
CA GLU A 136 -0.46 -2.64 17.71
C GLU A 136 -0.83 -4.13 17.51
N PHE A 137 -1.58 -4.46 16.46
CA PHE A 137 -1.94 -5.83 16.06
C PHE A 137 -1.14 -6.32 14.85
N GLY A 138 -0.02 -5.65 14.54
CA GLY A 138 0.84 -5.91 13.38
C GLY A 138 0.33 -5.25 12.10
N ARG A 139 1.11 -5.39 11.03
CA ARG A 139 0.83 -4.77 9.72
C ARG A 139 -0.57 -5.07 9.17
N LYS A 140 -1.31 -4.02 8.89
CA LYS A 140 -2.65 -3.99 8.27
C LYS A 140 -2.58 -3.35 6.88
N ARG A 141 -3.75 -2.99 6.35
CA ARG A 141 -3.91 -2.38 5.03
C ARG A 141 -4.77 -1.13 5.16
N ARG A 142 -4.37 -0.07 4.46
CA ARG A 142 -5.16 1.14 4.25
C ARG A 142 -5.30 1.44 2.76
N ILE A 143 -6.27 2.28 2.41
CA ILE A 143 -6.39 2.83 1.06
C ILE A 143 -5.84 4.26 1.06
N ASN A 144 -4.81 4.50 0.27
CA ASN A 144 -4.35 5.85 -0.04
C ASN A 144 -5.39 6.53 -0.95
N GLN A 145 -6.12 7.50 -0.40
CA GLN A 145 -7.22 8.19 -1.11
C GLN A 145 -6.72 9.10 -2.24
N SER A 146 -5.47 9.57 -2.17
CA SER A 146 -4.80 10.37 -3.20
C SER A 146 -4.37 9.55 -4.41
N ALA A 147 -3.93 8.31 -4.15
CA ALA A 147 -3.46 7.37 -5.18
C ALA A 147 -4.58 6.51 -5.79
N CYS A 148 -5.69 6.35 -5.07
CA CYS A 148 -6.83 5.52 -5.47
C CYS A 148 -7.43 5.99 -6.80
N ASN A 149 -7.57 5.05 -7.75
CA ASN A 149 -8.20 5.29 -9.05
C ASN A 149 -9.67 4.82 -9.07
N LYS A 150 -10.29 4.51 -7.93
CA LYS A 150 -11.69 4.07 -7.83
C LYS A 150 -12.09 2.96 -8.83
N ASP A 151 -11.19 2.02 -9.13
CA ASP A 151 -11.52 0.81 -9.92
C ASP A 151 -12.30 -0.22 -9.09
N LEU A 152 -12.25 -0.09 -7.76
CA LEU A 152 -12.99 -0.89 -6.77
C LEU A 152 -12.71 -2.41 -6.80
N SER A 153 -11.82 -2.93 -7.66
CA SER A 153 -11.46 -4.36 -7.67
C SER A 153 -10.88 -4.86 -6.34
N CYS A 154 -10.36 -3.97 -5.48
CA CYS A 154 -9.94 -4.33 -4.13
C CYS A 154 -11.09 -4.92 -3.28
N LEU A 155 -12.34 -4.54 -3.57
CA LEU A 155 -13.54 -5.07 -2.90
C LEU A 155 -13.79 -6.54 -3.22
N LYS A 156 -13.20 -7.09 -4.28
CA LYS A 156 -13.23 -8.54 -4.59
C LYS A 156 -12.42 -9.35 -3.56
N GLY A 157 -11.49 -8.71 -2.86
CA GLY A 157 -10.79 -9.33 -1.73
C GLY A 157 -11.79 -9.79 -0.66
N PHE A 158 -11.63 -11.02 -0.20
CA PHE A 158 -12.50 -11.64 0.80
C PHE A 158 -12.12 -11.18 2.20
N CYS A 159 -12.52 -9.95 2.51
CA CYS A 159 -12.25 -9.28 3.76
C CYS A 159 -13.48 -8.48 4.20
N PRO A 160 -13.99 -8.68 5.43
CA PRO A 160 -15.11 -7.93 5.97
C PRO A 160 -14.73 -6.51 6.40
N SER A 161 -13.44 -6.16 6.42
CA SER A 161 -12.95 -4.83 6.83
C SER A 161 -13.33 -3.70 5.87
N PHE A 162 -13.81 -4.03 4.67
CA PHE A 162 -14.09 -3.07 3.61
C PHE A 162 -15.42 -2.34 3.84
N VAL A 163 -15.32 -1.03 3.91
CA VAL A 163 -16.44 -0.11 4.01
C VAL A 163 -16.46 0.79 2.78
N THR A 164 -17.62 0.92 2.17
CA THR A 164 -17.87 1.81 1.04
C THR A 164 -18.58 3.05 1.55
N LEU A 165 -18.07 4.23 1.21
CA LEU A 165 -18.63 5.52 1.57
C LEU A 165 -19.07 6.25 0.29
N GLU A 166 -20.36 6.52 0.15
CA GLU A 166 -20.94 7.21 -1.01
C GLU A 166 -21.25 8.66 -0.63
N GLY A 167 -20.73 9.65 -1.38
CA GLY A 167 -20.80 11.07 -1.00
C GLY A 167 -19.64 11.57 -0.12
N ALA A 168 -18.68 10.70 0.21
CA ALA A 168 -17.58 11.06 1.10
C ALA A 168 -16.44 11.75 0.34
N SER A 169 -15.99 12.88 0.89
CA SER A 169 -14.78 13.57 0.44
C SER A 169 -13.67 13.40 1.48
N PRO A 170 -12.39 13.27 1.08
CA PRO A 170 -11.30 13.33 2.04
C PRO A 170 -11.36 14.62 2.87
N VAL A 171 -11.11 14.52 4.17
CA VAL A 171 -10.97 15.70 5.03
C VAL A 171 -9.86 16.55 4.45
N ARG A 172 -10.21 17.77 4.05
CA ARG A 172 -9.24 18.85 3.92
C ARG A 172 -9.15 19.51 5.29
N PRO A 173 -7.94 19.87 5.75
CA PRO A 173 -7.81 20.78 6.88
C PRO A 173 -8.77 21.95 6.66
N ALA A 174 -9.48 22.40 7.72
CA ALA A 174 -10.21 23.66 7.63
C ALA A 174 -9.23 24.66 7.04
N ALA A 175 -9.62 25.34 5.95
CA ALA A 175 -8.73 26.22 5.21
C ALA A 175 -7.99 27.09 6.23
N ALA A 176 -6.75 26.72 6.54
CA ALA A 176 -5.83 27.68 7.10
C ALA A 176 -5.84 28.82 6.07
N GLU A 177 -5.74 30.06 6.53
CA GLU A 177 -5.29 31.10 5.61
C GLU A 177 -4.10 30.52 4.83
N GLY A 178 -4.14 30.64 3.50
CA GLY A 178 -3.10 30.06 2.64
C GLY A 178 -1.71 30.45 3.14
N PRO A 179 -0.67 29.69 2.81
CA PRO A 179 0.66 29.87 3.39
C PRO A 179 1.15 31.33 3.24
N ASP A 180 1.25 32.06 4.35
CA ASP A 180 1.78 33.42 4.35
C ASP A 180 3.32 33.40 4.33
N VAL A 181 3.88 33.65 3.15
CA VAL A 181 5.32 33.67 2.90
C VAL A 181 5.94 35.07 2.96
N SER A 182 5.16 36.11 3.30
CA SER A 182 5.61 37.50 3.27
C SER A 182 6.77 37.81 4.21
N GLY A 183 6.87 37.09 5.34
CA GLY A 183 7.94 37.22 6.33
C GLY A 183 9.18 36.34 6.08
N LEU A 184 9.22 35.56 5.01
CA LEU A 184 10.33 34.64 4.76
C LEU A 184 11.56 35.35 4.18
N PRO A 185 12.78 34.97 4.60
CA PRO A 185 14.00 35.51 4.00
C PRO A 185 14.15 35.04 2.55
N THR A 186 14.64 35.91 1.67
CA THR A 186 14.99 35.50 0.30
C THR A 186 16.33 34.76 0.31
N PRO A 187 16.39 33.50 -0.15
CA PRO A 187 17.63 32.73 -0.15
C PRO A 187 18.60 33.22 -1.24
N THR A 188 19.89 33.01 -1.03
CA THR A 188 20.89 33.11 -2.09
C THR A 188 20.77 31.89 -3.00
N LEU A 189 20.57 32.11 -4.30
CA LEU A 189 20.45 31.03 -5.28
C LEU A 189 21.83 30.45 -5.64
N PRO A 190 21.91 29.17 -6.04
CA PRO A 190 23.15 28.57 -6.52
C PRO A 190 23.77 29.29 -7.71
N ASP A 191 25.10 29.30 -7.75
CA ASP A 191 25.85 29.71 -8.95
C ASP A 191 25.68 28.68 -10.08
N ILE A 192 25.46 29.18 -11.29
CA ILE A 192 25.21 28.37 -12.49
C ILE A 192 26.24 28.61 -13.60
N SER A 193 27.41 29.17 -13.26
CA SER A 193 28.56 29.25 -14.16
C SER A 193 28.95 27.88 -14.71
N GLN A 194 28.75 26.84 -13.88
CA GLN A 194 28.69 25.44 -14.29
C GLN A 194 27.24 24.95 -14.21
N PRO A 195 26.83 23.97 -15.04
CA PRO A 195 25.48 23.43 -14.96
C PRO A 195 25.16 22.86 -13.57
N TRP A 196 24.12 23.42 -12.95
CA TRP A 196 23.55 22.91 -11.71
C TRP A 196 22.64 21.71 -12.01
N ASN A 197 22.95 20.57 -11.42
CA ASN A 197 22.36 19.28 -11.74
C ASN A 197 21.38 18.86 -10.63
N ILE A 198 20.10 18.78 -10.96
CA ILE A 198 19.03 18.36 -10.07
C ILE A 198 18.54 16.98 -10.53
N ALA A 199 18.71 15.98 -9.66
CA ALA A 199 18.14 14.66 -9.84
C ALA A 199 16.83 14.57 -9.04
N VAL A 200 15.74 14.15 -9.67
CA VAL A 200 14.46 13.92 -8.99
C VAL A 200 14.12 12.44 -9.08
N THR A 201 14.03 11.76 -7.94
CA THR A 201 13.68 10.33 -7.87
C THR A 201 12.30 10.16 -7.28
N GLY A 202 11.48 9.30 -7.86
CA GLY A 202 10.19 8.95 -7.28
C GLY A 202 9.47 7.84 -8.03
N VAL A 203 8.24 7.56 -7.61
CA VAL A 203 7.40 6.52 -8.23
C VAL A 203 6.55 7.12 -9.35
N GLY A 204 6.35 6.37 -10.44
CA GLY A 204 5.51 6.79 -11.56
C GLY A 204 4.10 7.20 -11.12
N GLY A 205 3.69 8.40 -11.54
CA GLY A 205 2.36 8.96 -11.25
C GLY A 205 2.27 9.80 -9.96
N THR A 206 3.37 10.04 -9.25
CA THR A 206 3.40 10.91 -8.05
C THR A 206 3.71 12.37 -8.35
N GLY A 207 4.11 12.73 -9.58
CA GLY A 207 4.42 14.11 -9.98
C GLY A 207 5.90 14.42 -10.18
N VAL A 208 6.78 13.41 -10.21
CA VAL A 208 8.23 13.57 -10.50
C VAL A 208 8.46 14.33 -11.81
N LEU A 209 7.78 13.93 -12.89
CA LEU A 209 7.90 14.58 -14.20
C LEU A 209 7.39 16.02 -14.20
N THR A 210 6.44 16.34 -13.31
CA THR A 210 5.92 17.69 -13.16
C THR A 210 7.00 18.63 -12.62
N ILE A 211 7.84 18.18 -11.70
CA ILE A 211 8.97 18.97 -11.19
C ILE A 211 9.96 19.31 -12.32
N GLY A 212 10.29 18.33 -13.17
CA GLY A 212 11.12 18.54 -14.36
C GLY A 212 10.55 19.59 -15.31
N ALA A 213 9.26 19.47 -15.63
CA ALA A 213 8.57 20.43 -16.50
C ALA A 213 8.50 21.84 -15.91
N VAL A 214 8.18 21.97 -14.61
CA VAL A 214 8.11 23.26 -13.90
C VAL A 214 9.48 23.93 -13.86
N LEU A 215 10.53 23.21 -13.48
CA LEU A 215 11.89 23.77 -13.42
C LEU A 215 12.44 24.12 -14.81
N GLY A 216 12.18 23.29 -15.82
CA GLY A 216 12.56 23.58 -17.20
C GLY A 216 11.90 24.85 -17.72
N MET A 217 10.59 25.00 -17.50
CA MET A 217 9.87 26.22 -17.90
C MET A 217 10.31 27.44 -17.10
N ALA A 218 10.49 27.32 -15.77
CA ALA A 218 10.96 28.41 -14.92
C ALA A 218 12.34 28.92 -15.36
N ALA A 219 13.28 28.01 -15.66
CA ALA A 219 14.58 28.36 -16.19
C ALA A 219 14.47 29.07 -17.55
N HIS A 220 13.60 28.59 -18.43
CA HIS A 220 13.36 29.21 -19.73
C HIS A 220 12.81 30.64 -19.60
N LEU A 221 11.86 30.87 -18.69
CA LEU A 221 11.30 32.19 -18.41
C LEU A 221 12.35 33.20 -17.92
N GLU A 222 13.38 32.73 -17.22
CA GLU A 222 14.50 33.56 -16.74
C GLU A 222 15.63 33.70 -17.76
N GLY A 223 15.48 33.18 -18.98
CA GLY A 223 16.53 33.21 -20.00
C GLY A 223 17.76 32.36 -19.63
N LYS A 224 17.55 31.24 -18.92
CA LYS A 224 18.58 30.22 -18.64
C LYS A 224 18.48 29.07 -19.65
N ALA A 225 19.49 28.21 -19.68
CA ALA A 225 19.54 27.01 -20.53
C ALA A 225 19.14 25.76 -19.73
N PRO A 226 17.86 25.33 -19.77
CA PRO A 226 17.44 24.05 -19.20
C PRO A 226 17.70 22.89 -20.16
N MET A 227 18.08 21.74 -19.61
CA MET A 227 18.03 20.46 -20.29
C MET A 227 17.41 19.43 -19.35
N VAL A 228 16.30 18.83 -19.77
CA VAL A 228 15.52 17.87 -18.97
C VAL A 228 15.46 16.54 -19.69
N MET A 229 15.71 15.45 -18.97
CA MET A 229 15.49 14.09 -19.45
C MET A 229 14.83 13.25 -18.38
N ASP A 230 13.69 12.69 -18.74
CA ASP A 230 12.91 11.83 -17.88
C ASP A 230 13.12 10.37 -18.26
N MET A 231 13.55 9.57 -17.29
CA MET A 231 13.60 8.12 -17.37
C MET A 231 12.43 7.56 -16.59
N ALA A 232 11.43 7.05 -17.29
CA ALA A 232 10.33 6.35 -16.68
C ALA A 232 10.55 4.83 -16.79
N GLY A 233 10.53 4.12 -15.67
CA GLY A 233 10.57 2.66 -15.62
C GLY A 233 9.32 2.01 -16.24
N LEU A 234 9.14 0.69 -16.03
CA LEU A 234 8.00 -0.07 -16.57
C LEU A 234 6.65 0.64 -16.37
N ALA A 235 5.74 0.46 -17.33
CA ALA A 235 4.42 1.09 -17.40
C ALA A 235 3.39 0.66 -16.33
N GLN A 236 3.87 0.19 -15.19
CA GLN A 236 3.06 -0.14 -14.04
C GLN A 236 3.24 0.94 -12.98
N LYS A 237 2.12 1.39 -12.41
CA LYS A 237 2.09 2.17 -11.16
C LYS A 237 3.01 1.47 -10.14
N GLY A 238 4.00 2.19 -9.60
CA GLY A 238 5.04 1.58 -8.75
C GLY A 238 6.42 1.44 -9.42
N GLY A 239 6.54 1.74 -10.72
CA GLY A 239 7.83 1.82 -11.41
C GLY A 239 8.68 3.01 -10.95
N ALA A 240 9.99 2.80 -10.86
CA ALA A 240 10.96 3.86 -10.58
C ALA A 240 10.96 4.91 -11.71
N VAL A 241 10.94 6.18 -11.34
CA VAL A 241 11.07 7.32 -12.24
C VAL A 241 12.21 8.19 -11.75
N LEU A 242 13.05 8.60 -12.69
CA LEU A 242 14.21 9.46 -12.47
C LEU A 242 14.16 10.60 -13.49
N SER A 243 14.14 11.85 -13.01
CA SER A 243 14.25 13.05 -13.84
C SER A 243 15.63 13.66 -13.66
N HIS A 244 16.32 13.91 -14.77
CA HIS A 244 17.58 14.62 -14.83
C HIS A 244 17.30 16.04 -15.31
N ILE A 245 17.61 17.03 -14.49
CA ILE A 245 17.39 18.44 -14.80
C ILE A 245 18.73 19.15 -14.68
N ARG A 246 19.18 19.79 -15.75
CA ARG A 246 20.43 20.55 -15.79
C ARG A 246 20.11 21.98 -16.17
N ILE A 247 20.54 22.94 -15.36
CA ILE A 247 20.29 24.36 -15.60
C ILE A 247 21.63 25.08 -15.59
N SER A 248 21.91 25.82 -16.65
CA SER A 248 23.08 26.70 -16.75
C SER A 248 22.71 28.02 -17.40
N THR A 249 23.71 28.89 -17.57
CA THR A 249 23.59 30.11 -18.36
C THR A 249 23.54 29.81 -19.87
N LEU A 250 23.02 30.74 -20.67
CA LEU A 250 22.90 30.57 -22.14
C LEU A 250 24.25 30.51 -22.87
N ASP A 251 25.29 31.10 -22.30
CA ASP A 251 26.66 31.08 -22.85
C ASP A 251 27.38 29.75 -22.62
N ASN A 252 26.90 28.93 -21.68
CA ASN A 252 27.47 27.61 -21.38
C ASN A 252 26.36 26.54 -21.21
N PRO A 253 25.59 26.23 -22.28
CA PRO A 253 24.47 25.30 -22.18
C PRO A 253 24.94 23.86 -21.89
N PRO A 254 24.12 23.01 -21.23
CA PRO A 254 24.48 21.62 -21.02
C PRO A 254 24.60 20.89 -22.36
N THR A 255 25.65 20.10 -22.54
CA THR A 255 25.89 19.36 -23.80
C THR A 255 25.25 17.96 -23.82
N ALA A 256 24.82 17.46 -22.66
CA ALA A 256 24.17 16.17 -22.53
C ALA A 256 23.04 16.24 -21.48
N PRO A 257 21.89 15.58 -21.72
CA PRO A 257 20.76 15.70 -20.80
C PRO A 257 20.92 14.85 -19.54
N ARG A 258 21.73 13.79 -19.61
CA ARG A 258 22.01 12.91 -18.48
C ARG A 258 23.00 13.55 -17.52
N ILE A 259 22.69 13.50 -16.23
CA ILE A 259 23.63 13.84 -15.16
C ILE A 259 24.67 12.72 -15.08
N ALA A 260 25.95 13.07 -15.10
CA ALA A 260 27.04 12.11 -14.91
C ALA A 260 27.08 11.59 -13.46
N ASN A 261 27.65 10.41 -13.26
CA ASN A 261 27.77 9.83 -11.92
C ASN A 261 28.54 10.79 -10.98
N GLY A 262 28.09 10.88 -9.72
CA GLY A 262 28.66 11.79 -8.71
C GLY A 262 28.53 13.29 -9.01
N CYS A 263 27.75 13.68 -10.03
CA CYS A 263 27.65 15.08 -10.45
C CYS A 263 26.33 15.76 -10.07
N ALA A 264 25.43 15.10 -9.34
CA ALA A 264 24.22 15.74 -8.83
C ALA A 264 24.58 16.79 -7.76
N ASP A 265 24.05 18.00 -7.89
CA ASP A 265 24.17 19.07 -6.90
C ASP A 265 23.02 18.99 -5.89
N LEU A 266 21.83 18.63 -6.38
CA LEU A 266 20.63 18.42 -5.57
C LEU A 266 19.95 17.10 -5.96
N LEU A 267 19.66 16.27 -4.95
CA LEU A 267 18.74 15.15 -5.02
C LEU A 267 17.40 15.52 -4.37
N LEU A 268 16.34 15.62 -5.18
CA LEU A 268 14.95 15.68 -4.71
C LEU A 268 14.38 14.27 -4.67
N ALA A 269 14.51 13.62 -3.51
CA ALA A 269 14.12 12.24 -3.29
C ALA A 269 12.66 12.12 -2.86
N ALA A 270 11.72 12.27 -3.81
CA ALA A 270 10.29 12.18 -3.56
C ALA A 270 9.82 10.79 -3.09
N ASP A 271 10.61 9.75 -3.36
CA ASP A 271 10.44 8.41 -2.81
C ASP A 271 11.79 7.84 -2.35
N SER A 272 11.80 7.26 -1.14
CA SER A 272 12.97 6.68 -0.49
C SER A 272 13.54 5.47 -1.22
N VAL A 273 12.69 4.57 -1.73
CA VAL A 273 13.13 3.32 -2.37
C VAL A 273 13.80 3.61 -3.71
N VAL A 274 13.22 4.51 -4.51
CA VAL A 274 13.81 4.91 -5.79
C VAL A 274 15.10 5.70 -5.58
N ALA A 275 15.16 6.56 -4.56
CA ALA A 275 16.38 7.28 -4.19
C ALA A 275 17.51 6.32 -3.78
N GLY A 276 17.20 5.26 -3.02
CA GLY A 276 18.15 4.23 -2.62
C GLY A 276 18.50 3.21 -3.71
N SER A 277 17.92 3.32 -4.90
CA SER A 277 18.27 2.47 -6.03
C SER A 277 19.66 2.79 -6.58
N ARG A 278 20.25 1.85 -7.32
CA ARG A 278 21.54 2.07 -8.00
C ARG A 278 21.52 3.32 -8.88
N ASP A 279 20.44 3.55 -9.63
CA ASP A 279 20.34 4.68 -10.55
C ASP A 279 20.19 6.02 -9.83
N GLY A 280 19.63 6.03 -8.61
CA GLY A 280 19.59 7.23 -7.76
C GLY A 280 20.93 7.51 -7.08
N ILE A 281 21.48 6.51 -6.39
CA ILE A 281 22.71 6.64 -5.59
C ILE A 281 23.92 7.01 -6.47
N THR A 282 24.06 6.42 -7.65
CA THR A 282 25.25 6.63 -8.51
C THR A 282 25.40 8.06 -9.00
N LEU A 283 24.35 8.87 -8.96
CA LEU A 283 24.40 10.29 -9.31
C LEU A 283 24.95 11.16 -8.18
N CYS A 284 24.92 10.66 -6.94
CA CYS A 284 25.25 11.41 -5.75
C CYS A 284 26.73 11.31 -5.39
N ASP A 285 27.24 12.36 -4.75
CA ASP A 285 28.57 12.41 -4.15
C ASP A 285 28.48 13.06 -2.76
N LYS A 286 29.17 12.48 -1.79
CA LYS A 286 29.12 12.87 -0.38
C LYS A 286 29.62 14.30 -0.12
N ASP A 287 30.47 14.84 -0.97
CA ASP A 287 31.09 16.15 -0.78
C ASP A 287 30.34 17.24 -1.57
N ARG A 288 29.50 16.84 -2.53
CA ARG A 288 28.78 17.71 -3.46
C ARG A 288 27.27 17.74 -3.28
N THR A 289 26.62 16.58 -3.16
CA THR A 289 25.16 16.46 -3.34
C THR A 289 24.40 16.83 -2.07
N HIS A 290 23.54 17.85 -2.15
CA HIS A 290 22.49 18.09 -1.16
C HIS A 290 21.30 17.19 -1.42
N ALA A 291 20.60 16.73 -0.38
CA ALA A 291 19.41 15.91 -0.55
C ALA A 291 18.24 16.48 0.26
N VAL A 292 17.08 16.60 -0.39
CA VAL A 292 15.78 16.80 0.26
C VAL A 292 15.00 15.52 0.08
N PHE A 293 14.73 14.82 1.18
CA PHE A 293 14.36 13.41 1.16
C PHE A 293 13.01 13.17 1.85
N ASN A 294 12.09 12.54 1.13
CA ASN A 294 10.85 12.05 1.71
C ASN A 294 11.08 10.69 2.36
N ALA A 295 11.11 10.68 3.69
CA ALA A 295 11.33 9.48 4.49
C ALA A 295 10.14 8.51 4.48
N LYS A 296 8.98 8.92 3.94
CA LYS A 296 7.88 7.98 3.74
C LYS A 296 8.26 6.93 2.70
N ILE A 297 7.89 5.68 3.00
CA ILE A 297 7.96 4.60 2.01
C ILE A 297 6.67 4.51 1.24
N THR A 298 6.78 4.59 -0.08
CA THR A 298 5.70 4.27 -1.00
C THR A 298 5.77 2.78 -1.35
N PRO A 299 4.64 2.06 -1.33
CA PRO A 299 4.64 0.66 -1.77
C PRO A 299 5.11 0.50 -3.21
N VAL A 300 6.14 -0.32 -3.40
CA VAL A 300 6.57 -0.78 -4.72
C VAL A 300 5.76 -1.98 -5.19
N SER A 301 5.90 -2.34 -6.47
CA SER A 301 5.16 -3.46 -7.07
C SER A 301 5.35 -4.80 -6.32
N ASP A 302 6.53 -5.03 -5.72
CA ASP A 302 6.80 -6.25 -4.97
C ASP A 302 5.91 -6.40 -3.73
N PHE A 303 5.56 -5.30 -3.06
CA PHE A 303 4.63 -5.32 -1.92
C PHE A 303 3.25 -5.87 -2.31
N VAL A 304 2.81 -5.64 -3.54
CA VAL A 304 1.53 -6.16 -4.05
C VAL A 304 1.54 -7.69 -4.08
N ARG A 305 2.70 -8.29 -4.34
CA ARG A 305 2.92 -9.75 -4.39
C ARG A 305 3.35 -10.34 -3.04
N GLN A 306 4.07 -9.56 -2.23
CA GLN A 306 4.66 -9.99 -0.96
C GLN A 306 4.06 -9.20 0.19
N ARG A 307 3.09 -9.81 0.89
CA ARG A 307 2.29 -9.10 1.90
C ARG A 307 3.10 -8.56 3.09
N ASP A 308 4.19 -9.25 3.42
CA ASP A 308 5.10 -8.99 4.55
C ASP A 308 6.43 -8.37 4.06
N PHE A 309 6.45 -7.74 2.87
CA PHE A 309 7.65 -7.11 2.31
C PHE A 309 8.29 -6.13 3.30
N ASP A 310 9.53 -6.40 3.68
CA ASP A 310 10.34 -5.51 4.51
C ASP A 310 10.99 -4.48 3.60
N PHE A 311 10.56 -3.23 3.74
CA PHE A 311 11.09 -2.12 2.97
C PHE A 311 12.45 -1.64 3.48
N ARG A 312 12.93 -2.15 4.61
CA ARG A 312 14.23 -1.83 5.21
C ARG A 312 14.47 -0.32 5.35
N GLU A 313 13.44 0.40 5.80
CA GLU A 313 13.38 1.87 5.96
C GLU A 313 14.69 2.48 6.43
N ALA A 314 15.12 2.09 7.64
CA ALA A 314 16.33 2.61 8.25
C ALA A 314 17.60 2.31 7.44
N SER A 315 17.63 1.19 6.71
CA SER A 315 18.78 0.83 5.87
C SER A 315 18.82 1.66 4.60
N VAL A 316 17.68 1.91 3.96
CA VAL A 316 17.57 2.76 2.77
C VAL A 316 17.93 4.20 3.11
N GLU A 317 17.36 4.74 4.19
CA GLU A 317 17.67 6.09 4.66
C GLU A 317 19.16 6.25 4.98
N LYS A 318 19.74 5.27 5.68
CA LYS A 318 21.18 5.25 6.00
C LYS A 318 22.05 5.17 4.76
N ALA A 319 21.69 4.33 3.78
CA ALA A 319 22.44 4.19 2.54
C ALA A 319 22.44 5.50 1.73
N VAL A 320 21.30 6.18 1.62
CA VAL A 320 21.22 7.48 0.95
C VAL A 320 22.00 8.54 1.71
N THR A 321 21.86 8.59 3.04
CA THR A 321 22.62 9.53 3.90
C THR A 321 24.13 9.41 3.71
N GLN A 322 24.65 8.20 3.46
CA GLN A 322 26.09 7.97 3.24
C GLN A 322 26.61 8.47 1.90
N MET A 323 25.72 8.82 0.95
CA MET A 323 26.06 9.17 -0.43
C MET A 323 25.84 10.66 -0.73
N VAL A 324 25.37 11.42 0.27
CA VAL A 324 25.02 12.84 0.16
C VAL A 324 25.71 13.61 1.28
N ARG A 325 25.76 14.94 1.19
CA ARG A 325 26.44 15.82 2.15
C ARG A 325 25.94 15.68 3.58
N SER A 326 24.62 15.62 3.75
CA SER A 326 24.00 15.50 5.07
C SER A 326 22.60 14.90 4.97
N GLY A 327 22.17 14.25 6.05
CA GLY A 327 20.79 13.80 6.26
C GLY A 327 19.88 14.87 6.87
N GLU A 328 20.27 16.15 6.83
CA GLU A 328 19.58 17.22 7.57
C GLU A 328 18.14 17.46 7.08
N HIS A 329 17.89 17.28 5.78
CA HIS A 329 16.60 17.60 5.16
C HIS A 329 15.75 16.35 4.89
N PHE A 330 15.80 15.39 5.82
CA PHE A 330 15.10 14.11 5.72
C PHE A 330 13.84 14.17 6.60
N TYR A 331 12.67 14.26 5.96
CA TYR A 331 11.38 14.39 6.64
C TYR A 331 10.31 13.54 5.98
N ASN A 332 9.22 13.26 6.70
CA ASN A 332 8.02 12.69 6.10
C ASN A 332 7.20 13.79 5.40
N PHE A 333 7.67 14.26 4.24
CA PHE A 333 7.00 15.31 3.47
C PHE A 333 5.58 14.92 3.07
N SER A 334 5.31 13.64 2.84
CA SER A 334 3.96 13.14 2.56
C SER A 334 2.98 13.38 3.72
N GLU A 335 3.39 13.15 4.96
CA GLU A 335 2.55 13.40 6.15
C GLU A 335 2.31 14.89 6.35
N VAL A 336 3.35 15.72 6.16
CA VAL A 336 3.23 17.18 6.24
C VAL A 336 2.28 17.70 5.16
N ALA A 337 2.40 17.21 3.93
CA ALA A 337 1.53 17.57 2.81
C ALA A 337 0.06 17.21 3.09
N VAL A 338 -0.22 16.02 3.64
CA VAL A 338 -1.58 15.66 4.06
C VAL A 338 -2.08 16.58 5.19
N ALA A 339 -1.21 16.93 6.14
CA ALA A 339 -1.60 17.77 7.28
C ALA A 339 -1.98 19.20 6.89
N VAL A 340 -1.31 19.79 5.89
CA VAL A 340 -1.54 21.20 5.49
C VAL A 340 -2.36 21.36 4.22
N ALA A 341 -2.27 20.42 3.28
CA ALA A 341 -2.94 20.47 1.98
C ALA A 341 -4.05 19.41 1.81
N GLY A 342 -4.16 18.44 2.73
CA GLY A 342 -5.16 17.36 2.65
C GLY A 342 -4.91 16.31 1.57
N ASP A 343 -3.81 16.42 0.83
CA ASP A 343 -3.46 15.51 -0.27
C ASP A 343 -1.95 15.27 -0.30
N GLU A 344 -1.55 13.99 -0.27
CA GLU A 344 -0.14 13.59 -0.35
C GLU A 344 0.53 14.04 -1.66
N ILE A 345 -0.21 14.23 -2.75
CA ILE A 345 0.36 14.65 -4.06
C ILE A 345 1.08 16.01 -3.94
N ALA A 346 0.68 16.85 -2.97
CA ALA A 346 1.33 18.12 -2.71
C ALA A 346 2.78 17.96 -2.20
N SER A 347 3.21 16.77 -1.77
CA SER A 347 4.55 16.53 -1.20
C SER A 347 5.66 16.94 -2.16
N ASN A 348 5.52 16.69 -3.46
CA ASN A 348 6.62 16.95 -4.41
C ASN A 348 6.84 18.45 -4.64
N LEU A 349 5.76 19.23 -4.76
CA LEU A 349 5.86 20.69 -4.87
C LEU A 349 6.30 21.32 -3.54
N MET A 350 5.85 20.76 -2.41
CA MET A 350 6.33 21.14 -1.09
C MET A 350 7.83 20.88 -0.92
N MET A 351 8.34 19.74 -1.37
CA MET A 351 9.78 19.46 -1.37
C MET A 351 10.56 20.44 -2.26
N LEU A 352 10.02 20.80 -3.43
CA LEU A 352 10.62 21.82 -4.28
C LEU A 352 10.68 23.19 -3.58
N GLY A 353 9.59 23.59 -2.92
CA GLY A 353 9.55 24.82 -2.12
C GLY A 353 10.52 24.82 -0.96
N TYR A 354 10.64 23.69 -0.27
CA TYR A 354 11.61 23.49 0.80
C TYR A 354 13.05 23.65 0.27
N ALA A 355 13.37 22.96 -0.83
CA ALA A 355 14.68 23.02 -1.46
C ALA A 355 15.02 24.43 -1.95
N TRP A 356 14.04 25.14 -2.52
CA TRP A 356 14.19 26.51 -2.96
C TRP A 356 14.51 27.44 -1.79
N GLN A 357 13.77 27.33 -0.68
CA GLN A 357 13.98 28.15 0.50
C GLN A 357 15.33 27.87 1.20
N LYS A 358 15.88 26.67 1.01
CA LYS A 358 17.26 26.32 1.43
C LYS A 358 18.35 26.78 0.46
N GLY A 359 17.99 27.47 -0.62
CA GLY A 359 18.95 27.98 -1.62
C GLY A 359 19.55 26.89 -2.50
N LEU A 360 18.82 25.79 -2.75
CA LEU A 360 19.33 24.62 -3.51
C LEU A 360 18.83 24.57 -4.96
N VAL A 361 17.98 25.52 -5.37
CA VAL A 361 17.32 25.55 -6.68
C VAL A 361 17.73 26.82 -7.43
N PRO A 362 18.25 26.73 -8.67
CA PRO A 362 18.91 27.82 -9.37
C PRO A 362 17.95 28.69 -10.20
N VAL A 363 16.69 28.80 -9.80
CA VAL A 363 15.67 29.66 -10.45
C VAL A 363 14.88 30.41 -9.38
N GLY A 364 14.35 31.58 -9.71
CA GLY A 364 13.56 32.41 -8.81
C GLY A 364 12.17 31.83 -8.51
N ALA A 365 11.64 32.14 -7.32
CA ALA A 365 10.31 31.70 -6.92
C ALA A 365 9.22 32.18 -7.88
N GLU A 366 9.30 33.44 -8.34
CA GLU A 366 8.33 34.01 -9.28
C GLU A 366 8.26 33.22 -10.59
N ALA A 367 9.41 32.77 -11.11
CA ALA A 367 9.47 31.95 -12.31
C ALA A 367 8.90 30.54 -12.08
N ILE A 368 9.13 29.94 -10.91
CA ILE A 368 8.52 28.65 -10.52
C ILE A 368 7.00 28.80 -10.45
N GLU A 369 6.48 29.82 -9.76
CA GLU A 369 5.04 30.04 -9.68
C GLU A 369 4.42 30.30 -11.05
N GLN A 370 5.09 31.09 -11.91
CA GLN A 370 4.61 31.32 -13.27
C GLN A 370 4.61 30.03 -14.10
N ALA A 371 5.63 29.17 -13.96
CA ALA A 371 5.66 27.86 -14.60
C ALA A 371 4.52 26.93 -14.10
N ILE A 372 4.15 27.01 -12.81
CA ILE A 372 2.97 26.31 -12.27
C ILE A 372 1.68 26.84 -12.90
N ARG A 373 1.52 28.17 -13.02
CA ARG A 373 0.36 28.79 -13.70
C ARG A 373 0.25 28.33 -15.16
N LEU A 374 1.37 28.29 -15.88
CA LEU A 374 1.41 27.81 -17.27
C LEU A 374 1.11 26.31 -17.40
N ASN A 375 1.42 25.50 -16.39
CA ASN A 375 1.04 24.09 -16.37
C ASN A 375 -0.49 23.89 -16.32
N GLY A 376 -1.20 24.82 -15.67
CA GLY A 376 -2.66 24.92 -15.71
C GLY A 376 -3.43 23.85 -14.92
N VAL A 377 -2.75 23.02 -14.13
CA VAL A 377 -3.37 21.95 -13.32
C VAL A 377 -3.29 22.32 -11.84
N ALA A 378 -4.45 22.43 -11.16
CA ALA A 378 -4.54 22.69 -9.72
C ALA A 378 -3.59 23.82 -9.26
N VAL A 379 -3.68 24.96 -9.96
CA VAL A 379 -2.67 26.04 -9.93
C VAL A 379 -2.50 26.57 -8.51
N GLU A 380 -3.59 26.98 -7.87
CA GLU A 380 -3.56 27.53 -6.51
C GLU A 380 -3.05 26.48 -5.51
N GLU A 381 -3.54 25.24 -5.58
CA GLU A 381 -3.09 24.20 -4.65
C GLU A 381 -1.60 23.85 -4.82
N ASN A 382 -1.06 23.92 -6.03
CA ASN A 382 0.36 23.68 -6.29
C ASN A 382 1.25 24.86 -5.83
N ILE A 383 0.77 26.09 -5.97
CA ILE A 383 1.44 27.29 -5.43
C ILE A 383 1.43 27.22 -3.89
N ASP A 384 0.30 26.87 -3.29
CA ASP A 384 0.19 26.67 -1.84
C ASP A 384 1.13 25.57 -1.37
N ALA A 385 1.18 24.42 -2.06
CA ALA A 385 2.10 23.34 -1.73
C ALA A 385 3.57 23.82 -1.74
N PHE A 386 3.97 24.56 -2.78
CA PHE A 386 5.31 25.16 -2.87
C PHE A 386 5.58 26.11 -1.70
N ASN A 387 4.63 27.00 -1.37
CA ASN A 387 4.77 27.97 -0.29
C ASN A 387 4.76 27.32 1.12
N TRP A 388 3.98 26.28 1.34
CA TRP A 388 4.07 25.45 2.55
C TRP A 388 5.45 24.80 2.70
N GLY A 389 6.05 24.38 1.59
CA GLY A 389 7.43 23.89 1.56
C GLY A 389 8.42 24.94 2.03
N ARG A 390 8.27 26.18 1.57
CA ARG A 390 9.10 27.32 1.98
C ARG A 390 8.95 27.61 3.48
N LEU A 391 7.71 27.67 3.98
CA LEU A 391 7.47 27.82 5.42
C LEU A 391 8.11 26.69 6.23
N PHE A 392 7.98 25.45 5.76
CA PHE A 392 8.52 24.27 6.44
C PHE A 392 10.05 24.29 6.51
N ALA A 393 10.73 24.85 5.50
CA ALA A 393 12.18 25.03 5.52
C ALA A 393 12.67 26.03 6.58
N ASN A 394 11.85 27.03 6.90
CA ASN A 394 12.18 28.06 7.88
C ASN A 394 11.79 27.64 9.30
N ASP A 395 10.55 27.17 9.49
CA ASP A 395 10.03 26.71 10.78
C ASP A 395 9.21 25.41 10.62
N PRO A 396 9.87 24.25 10.72
CA PRO A 396 9.21 22.95 10.69
C PRO A 396 8.12 22.77 11.77
N TYR A 397 8.27 23.44 12.91
CA TYR A 397 7.40 23.26 14.08
C TYR A 397 6.09 24.04 13.93
N ALA A 398 6.15 25.25 13.38
CA ALA A 398 4.97 26.06 13.06
C ALA A 398 4.07 25.38 12.02
N VAL A 399 4.64 24.86 10.92
CA VAL A 399 3.88 24.23 9.83
C VAL A 399 3.22 22.92 10.26
N THR A 400 3.80 22.21 11.22
CA THR A 400 3.21 20.99 11.77
C THR A 400 2.23 21.25 12.92
N ALA A 401 1.80 22.51 13.12
CA ALA A 401 0.85 22.95 14.13
C ALA A 401 1.21 22.48 15.56
N ASN A 402 2.49 22.61 15.94
CA ASN A 402 3.05 22.11 17.20
C ASN A 402 2.94 20.59 17.42
N ARG A 403 2.61 19.82 16.38
CA ARG A 403 2.67 18.36 16.41
C ARG A 403 4.03 17.95 15.88
N ARG A 404 4.85 17.27 16.70
CA ARG A 404 5.99 16.54 16.12
C ARG A 404 5.43 15.60 15.04
N PRO A 405 5.98 15.59 13.80
CA PRO A 405 5.58 14.61 12.79
C PRO A 405 5.59 13.22 13.42
N SER A 406 4.50 12.49 13.25
CA SER A 406 4.11 11.44 14.18
C SER A 406 5.09 10.26 14.15
N ARG A 407 5.86 10.10 15.23
CA ARG A 407 6.38 8.78 15.66
C ARG A 407 5.47 8.15 16.73
N LEU A 408 4.17 8.48 16.73
CA LEU A 408 3.29 8.11 17.85
C LEU A 408 2.66 6.72 17.76
N PHE A 409 2.99 5.93 16.73
CA PHE A 409 2.77 4.49 16.77
C PHE A 409 4.12 3.80 16.89
N LYS A 410 4.40 3.26 18.08
CA LYS A 410 5.48 2.29 18.25
C LYS A 410 5.00 1.00 17.59
N PRO A 411 5.63 0.55 16.49
CA PRO A 411 5.33 -0.75 15.92
C PRO A 411 5.44 -1.82 17.01
N MET A 412 4.75 -2.94 16.85
CA MET A 412 4.79 -4.03 17.83
C MET A 412 6.22 -4.51 18.14
N SER A 413 7.15 -4.39 17.18
CA SER A 413 8.58 -4.68 17.36
C SER A 413 9.25 -3.80 18.42
N GLU A 414 8.74 -2.60 18.69
CA GLU A 414 9.28 -1.64 19.67
C GLU A 414 8.63 -1.74 21.06
N LEU A 415 7.54 -2.49 21.22
CA LEU A 415 6.94 -2.75 22.52
C LEU A 415 7.82 -3.72 23.32
N SER A 416 7.96 -3.51 24.64
CA SER A 416 8.54 -4.53 25.53
C SER A 416 7.61 -5.75 25.62
N ALA A 417 8.14 -6.90 26.02
CA ALA A 417 7.35 -8.12 26.19
C ALA A 417 6.21 -7.90 27.21
N GLU A 418 6.48 -7.16 28.29
CA GLU A 418 5.50 -6.83 29.34
C GLU A 418 4.40 -5.91 28.81
N ALA A 419 4.76 -4.87 28.05
CA ALA A 419 3.79 -3.97 27.43
C ALA A 419 2.90 -4.71 26.43
N LEU A 420 3.48 -5.63 25.65
CA LEU A 420 2.75 -6.50 24.73
C LEU A 420 1.76 -7.39 25.49
N ILE A 421 2.18 -8.05 26.57
CA ILE A 421 1.32 -8.93 27.37
C ILE A 421 0.14 -8.14 27.95
N LEU A 422 0.39 -6.98 28.55
CA LEU A 422 -0.64 -6.12 29.11
C LEU A 422 -1.65 -5.69 28.02
N HIS A 423 -1.16 -5.29 26.85
CA HIS A 423 -1.98 -4.93 25.71
C HIS A 423 -2.88 -6.10 25.27
N ARG A 424 -2.33 -7.31 25.15
CA ARG A 424 -3.09 -8.52 24.76
C ARG A 424 -4.09 -8.95 25.83
N ARG A 425 -3.76 -8.84 27.12
CA ARG A 425 -4.72 -9.09 28.22
C ARG A 425 -5.93 -8.19 28.09
N LYS A 426 -5.72 -6.87 27.95
CA LYS A 426 -6.81 -5.89 27.77
C LYS A 426 -7.69 -6.25 26.56
N HIS A 427 -7.07 -6.62 25.45
CA HIS A 427 -7.79 -7.07 24.26
C HIS A 427 -8.63 -8.33 24.52
N LEU A 428 -8.07 -9.36 25.15
CA LEU A 428 -8.77 -10.63 25.43
C LEU A 428 -9.93 -10.45 26.42
N THR A 429 -9.77 -9.58 27.42
CA THR A 429 -10.87 -9.21 28.34
C THR A 429 -12.01 -8.52 27.59
N ALA A 430 -11.70 -7.62 26.66
CA ALA A 430 -12.71 -6.97 25.82
C ALA A 430 -13.36 -7.97 24.84
N TYR A 431 -12.56 -8.84 24.22
CA TYR A 431 -12.98 -9.88 23.29
C TYR A 431 -13.99 -10.84 23.92
N GLN A 432 -13.67 -11.40 25.09
CA GLN A 432 -14.54 -12.34 25.81
C GLN A 432 -14.74 -11.90 27.26
N ASN A 433 -13.74 -12.10 28.11
CA ASN A 433 -13.79 -11.85 29.57
C ASN A 433 -12.40 -11.99 30.22
N GLU A 434 -12.32 -11.66 31.51
CA GLU A 434 -11.09 -11.73 32.30
C GLU A 434 -10.53 -13.16 32.41
N ARG A 435 -11.39 -14.18 32.47
CA ARG A 435 -10.95 -15.58 32.52
C ARG A 435 -10.10 -15.97 31.31
N LEU A 436 -10.46 -15.49 30.11
CA LEU A 436 -9.67 -15.72 28.91
C LEU A 436 -8.30 -15.01 28.96
N ALA A 437 -8.27 -13.76 29.46
CA ALA A 437 -7.03 -13.02 29.64
C ALA A 437 -6.09 -13.70 30.65
N SER A 438 -6.62 -14.20 31.77
CA SER A 438 -5.85 -14.97 32.76
C SER A 438 -5.32 -16.29 32.18
N ARG A 439 -6.10 -17.02 31.38
CA ARG A 439 -5.62 -18.24 30.69
C ARG A 439 -4.44 -17.92 29.76
N TYR A 440 -4.56 -16.82 29.01
CA TYR A 440 -3.50 -16.33 28.13
C TYR A 440 -2.20 -16.03 28.89
N GLU A 441 -2.29 -15.20 29.94
CA GLU A 441 -1.11 -14.80 30.71
C GLU A 441 -0.44 -15.98 31.41
N ALA A 442 -1.23 -16.93 31.94
CA ALA A 442 -0.70 -18.12 32.57
C ALA A 442 0.18 -18.95 31.62
N LEU A 443 -0.27 -19.15 30.36
CA LEU A 443 0.54 -19.89 29.38
C LEU A 443 1.80 -19.13 28.97
N VAL A 444 1.69 -17.82 28.76
CA VAL A 444 2.85 -16.97 28.38
C VAL A 444 3.92 -17.00 29.47
N ASN A 445 3.53 -16.84 30.74
CA ASN A 445 4.48 -16.86 31.85
C ASN A 445 5.12 -18.23 32.02
N ARG A 446 4.33 -19.30 31.89
CA ARG A 446 4.86 -20.67 31.94
C ARG A 446 5.92 -20.94 30.87
N VAL A 447 5.73 -20.43 29.65
CA VAL A 447 6.75 -20.56 28.59
C VAL A 447 7.99 -19.71 28.90
N ALA A 448 7.80 -18.48 29.39
CA ALA A 448 8.91 -17.61 29.77
C ALA A 448 9.77 -18.26 30.88
N ASP A 449 9.15 -18.80 31.92
CA ASP A 449 9.86 -19.41 33.06
C ASP A 449 10.65 -20.66 32.63
N ALA A 450 10.04 -21.53 31.80
CA ALA A 450 10.70 -22.71 31.26
C ALA A 450 11.86 -22.35 30.31
N ALA A 451 11.67 -21.35 29.45
CA ALA A 451 12.70 -20.91 28.52
C ALA A 451 13.90 -20.29 29.25
N ILE A 452 13.70 -19.48 30.29
CA ILE A 452 14.80 -18.92 31.10
C ILE A 452 15.65 -20.02 31.75
N ALA A 453 15.03 -21.12 32.18
CA ALA A 453 15.74 -22.21 32.85
C ALA A 453 16.66 -23.02 31.91
N VAL A 454 16.38 -22.99 30.61
CA VAL A 454 16.98 -23.90 29.62
C VAL A 454 17.77 -23.16 28.52
N THR A 455 17.45 -21.89 28.29
CA THR A 455 18.01 -21.07 27.22
C THR A 455 18.63 -19.78 27.77
N GLY A 456 19.42 -19.09 26.96
CA GLY A 456 19.92 -17.77 27.32
C GLY A 456 18.79 -16.75 27.41
N LYS A 457 19.01 -15.64 28.15
CA LYS A 457 18.02 -14.57 28.34
C LYS A 457 17.42 -14.03 27.04
N ALA A 458 18.21 -13.95 25.96
CA ALA A 458 17.76 -13.45 24.67
C ALA A 458 16.73 -14.37 23.99
N ASP A 459 16.99 -15.68 23.97
CA ASP A 459 16.08 -16.66 23.37
C ASP A 459 14.80 -16.80 24.19
N ALA A 460 14.91 -16.74 25.52
CA ALA A 460 13.75 -16.75 26.40
C ALA A 460 12.83 -15.54 26.15
N ASP A 461 13.37 -14.34 25.96
CA ASP A 461 12.58 -13.16 25.61
C ASP A 461 11.92 -13.30 24.23
N ALA A 462 12.66 -13.81 23.24
CA ALA A 462 12.13 -14.06 21.91
C ALA A 462 10.96 -15.06 21.92
N LEU A 463 11.09 -16.17 22.66
CA LEU A 463 10.02 -17.16 22.85
C LEU A 463 8.82 -16.57 23.59
N LYS A 464 9.05 -15.81 24.67
CA LYS A 464 8.00 -15.10 25.41
C LYS A 464 7.20 -14.18 24.49
N ARG A 465 7.87 -13.39 23.65
CA ARG A 465 7.24 -12.49 22.67
C ARG A 465 6.45 -13.26 21.61
N ALA A 466 7.02 -14.36 21.08
CA ALA A 466 6.36 -15.22 20.11
C ALA A 466 5.03 -15.76 20.64
N VAL A 467 5.03 -16.31 21.87
CA VAL A 467 3.80 -16.82 22.50
C VAL A 467 2.82 -15.72 22.86
N ALA A 468 3.31 -14.61 23.43
CA ALA A 468 2.47 -13.46 23.75
C ALA A 468 1.70 -12.94 22.52
N HIS A 469 2.35 -12.87 21.37
CA HIS A 469 1.68 -12.46 20.13
C HIS A 469 0.72 -13.53 19.61
N ASN A 470 1.23 -14.74 19.38
CA ASN A 470 0.52 -15.74 18.59
C ASN A 470 -0.58 -16.44 19.38
N TYR A 471 -0.39 -16.66 20.68
CA TYR A 471 -1.44 -17.27 21.49
C TYR A 471 -2.67 -16.34 21.60
N ALA A 472 -2.44 -15.04 21.82
CA ALA A 472 -3.53 -14.06 21.81
C ALA A 472 -4.26 -14.03 20.46
N LYS A 473 -3.55 -14.15 19.34
CA LYS A 473 -4.14 -14.21 18.00
C LYS A 473 -5.03 -15.44 17.81
N VAL A 474 -4.59 -16.62 18.25
CA VAL A 474 -5.37 -17.86 18.13
C VAL A 474 -6.58 -17.86 19.06
N LEU A 475 -6.45 -17.29 20.27
CA LEU A 475 -7.57 -17.15 21.20
C LEU A 475 -8.62 -16.13 20.75
N ALA A 476 -8.19 -15.02 20.12
CA ALA A 476 -9.05 -13.92 19.68
C ALA A 476 -9.24 -13.92 18.15
N TYR A 477 -9.70 -15.03 17.59
CA TYR A 477 -10.05 -15.06 16.18
C TYR A 477 -11.25 -14.16 15.89
N LYS A 478 -11.21 -13.49 14.73
CA LYS A 478 -12.23 -12.54 14.29
C LYS A 478 -13.45 -13.25 13.74
N ASP A 479 -14.31 -13.65 14.65
CA ASP A 479 -15.64 -14.15 14.36
C ASP A 479 -16.67 -13.04 14.17
N GLU A 480 -17.89 -13.45 13.91
CA GLU A 480 -19.01 -12.56 13.62
C GLU A 480 -19.26 -11.59 14.79
N TYR A 481 -19.08 -12.05 16.03
CA TYR A 481 -19.20 -11.25 17.25
C TYR A 481 -18.08 -10.21 17.38
N GLU A 482 -16.82 -10.60 17.12
CA GLU A 482 -15.67 -9.70 17.22
C GLU A 482 -15.65 -8.68 16.09
N VAL A 483 -15.93 -9.10 14.85
CA VAL A 483 -16.07 -8.18 13.72
C VAL A 483 -17.16 -7.15 14.01
N ALA A 484 -18.29 -7.59 14.57
CA ALA A 484 -19.37 -6.69 14.98
C ALA A 484 -18.90 -5.71 16.06
N ARG A 485 -18.21 -6.19 17.11
CA ARG A 485 -17.65 -5.35 18.18
C ARG A 485 -16.74 -4.26 17.61
N LEU A 486 -15.83 -4.63 16.70
CA LEU A 486 -14.87 -3.72 16.08
C LEU A 486 -15.52 -2.68 15.16
N PHE A 487 -16.64 -2.99 14.51
CA PHE A 487 -17.41 -1.99 13.75
C PHE A 487 -18.29 -1.08 14.63
N THR A 488 -18.56 -1.49 15.87
CA THR A 488 -19.34 -0.70 16.84
C THR A 488 -18.46 0.08 17.81
N ASP A 489 -17.15 -0.14 17.77
CA ASP A 489 -16.20 0.56 18.61
C ASP A 489 -16.13 2.05 18.24
N PRO A 490 -16.12 2.99 19.20
CA PRO A 490 -16.02 4.42 18.90
C PRO A 490 -14.76 4.81 18.11
N SER A 491 -13.69 4.02 18.16
CA SER A 491 -12.49 4.24 17.34
C SER A 491 -12.78 4.14 15.84
N PHE A 492 -13.69 3.26 15.40
CA PHE A 492 -14.05 3.11 13.99
C PHE A 492 -14.67 4.39 13.41
N THR A 493 -15.66 4.96 14.10
CA THR A 493 -16.32 6.19 13.63
C THR A 493 -15.38 7.40 13.70
N LYS A 494 -14.51 7.46 14.73
CA LYS A 494 -13.44 8.47 14.81
C LYS A 494 -12.45 8.35 13.65
N GLY A 495 -12.05 7.13 13.29
CA GLY A 495 -11.15 6.87 12.17
C GLY A 495 -11.73 7.31 10.82
N ILE A 496 -13.02 7.07 10.59
CA ILE A 496 -13.72 7.58 9.41
C ILE A 496 -13.78 9.12 9.44
N ALA A 497 -14.21 9.72 10.54
CA ALA A 497 -14.34 11.18 10.65
C ALA A 497 -13.00 11.93 10.55
N ALA A 498 -11.88 11.26 10.89
CA ALA A 498 -10.54 11.82 10.71
C ALA A 498 -10.09 11.84 9.24
N GLN A 499 -10.64 10.95 8.39
CA GLN A 499 -10.23 10.82 6.98
C GLN A 499 -11.26 11.39 6.00
N PHE A 500 -12.55 11.40 6.36
CA PHE A 500 -13.63 11.79 5.47
C PHE A 500 -14.56 12.86 6.08
N SER A 501 -15.00 13.78 5.23
CA SER A 501 -15.99 14.83 5.51
C SER A 501 -17.16 14.71 4.52
N GLY A 502 -18.20 15.53 4.76
CA GLY A 502 -19.43 15.55 3.98
C GLY A 502 -20.54 14.68 4.58
N ASP A 503 -21.73 14.75 3.99
CA ASP A 503 -22.84 13.84 4.28
C ASP A 503 -22.71 12.61 3.37
N PHE A 504 -22.39 11.46 3.96
CA PHE A 504 -22.11 10.24 3.20
C PHE A 504 -22.86 9.04 3.74
N ARG A 505 -23.21 8.14 2.82
CA ARG A 505 -23.84 6.86 3.13
C ARG A 505 -22.79 5.76 3.24
N MET A 506 -22.79 5.10 4.39
CA MET A 506 -21.89 3.98 4.66
C MET A 506 -22.54 2.64 4.28
N SER A 507 -21.77 1.80 3.60
CA SER A 507 -22.15 0.41 3.30
C SER A 507 -21.01 -0.56 3.60
N PHE A 508 -21.36 -1.80 3.95
CA PHE A 508 -20.42 -2.86 4.31
C PHE A 508 -20.40 -3.94 3.23
N ASN A 509 -19.20 -4.45 2.90
CA ASN A 509 -19.02 -5.44 1.84
C ASN A 509 -18.75 -6.82 2.46
N LEU A 510 -19.82 -7.58 2.72
CA LEU A 510 -19.77 -8.81 3.52
C LEU A 510 -20.20 -10.02 2.68
N ALA A 511 -19.77 -11.22 3.07
CA ALA A 511 -20.28 -12.48 2.52
C ALA A 511 -20.81 -13.36 3.65
N PRO A 512 -22.02 -13.07 4.20
CA PRO A 512 -22.58 -13.87 5.27
C PRO A 512 -22.80 -15.32 4.82
N PRO A 513 -22.26 -16.34 5.52
CA PRO A 513 -22.35 -17.74 5.11
C PRO A 513 -23.79 -18.23 4.85
N ILE A 514 -24.76 -17.66 5.57
CA ILE A 514 -26.18 -18.04 5.54
C ILE A 514 -26.85 -17.71 4.20
N LEU A 515 -26.36 -16.69 3.47
CA LEU A 515 -27.00 -16.21 2.24
C LEU A 515 -26.61 -16.98 0.97
N GLY A 516 -25.57 -17.82 1.06
CA GLY A 516 -25.06 -18.61 -0.07
C GLY A 516 -24.64 -17.81 -1.31
N GLY A 517 -24.40 -18.53 -2.41
CA GLY A 517 -24.01 -17.97 -3.71
C GLY A 517 -22.51 -17.90 -3.94
N LYS A 518 -22.11 -17.96 -5.22
CA LYS A 518 -20.72 -17.91 -5.67
C LYS A 518 -20.51 -16.75 -6.65
N ALA A 519 -19.36 -16.09 -6.55
CA ALA A 519 -18.87 -15.15 -7.54
C ALA A 519 -18.33 -15.91 -8.77
N PRO A 520 -18.05 -15.22 -9.91
CA PRO A 520 -17.56 -15.85 -11.13
C PRO A 520 -16.25 -16.66 -10.97
N ASP A 521 -15.44 -16.31 -9.98
CA ASP A 521 -14.21 -17.01 -9.60
C ASP A 521 -14.45 -18.27 -8.73
N GLY A 522 -15.71 -18.54 -8.37
CA GLY A 522 -16.13 -19.66 -7.53
C GLY A 522 -16.09 -19.39 -6.03
N ARG A 523 -15.62 -18.22 -5.58
CA ARG A 523 -15.57 -17.82 -4.16
C ARG A 523 -16.96 -17.43 -3.66
N PRO A 524 -17.22 -17.43 -2.33
CA PRO A 524 -18.51 -16.97 -1.81
C PRO A 524 -18.78 -15.51 -2.20
N ALA A 525 -19.99 -15.23 -2.67
CA ALA A 525 -20.34 -13.93 -3.21
C ALA A 525 -20.43 -12.87 -2.10
N LYS A 526 -19.65 -11.78 -2.25
CA LYS A 526 -19.78 -10.59 -1.40
C LYS A 526 -20.97 -9.76 -1.85
N ARG A 527 -21.69 -9.19 -0.88
CA ARG A 527 -22.85 -8.32 -1.08
C ARG A 527 -22.68 -7.04 -0.28
N LYS A 528 -23.30 -5.97 -0.79
CA LYS A 528 -23.32 -4.65 -0.15
C LYS A 528 -24.49 -4.58 0.83
N PHE A 529 -24.20 -4.25 2.08
CA PHE A 529 -25.18 -4.04 3.15
C PHE A 529 -25.18 -2.57 3.54
N GLY A 530 -26.35 -1.94 3.61
CA GLY A 530 -26.46 -0.51 3.92
C GLY A 530 -26.19 -0.16 5.39
N PRO A 531 -26.45 1.10 5.78
CA PRO A 531 -26.14 1.62 7.12
C PRO A 531 -26.81 0.86 8.28
N TYR A 532 -27.96 0.21 8.02
CA TYR A 532 -28.67 -0.59 9.03
C TYR A 532 -27.80 -1.70 9.65
N MET A 533 -26.75 -2.13 8.93
CA MET A 533 -25.84 -3.17 9.41
C MET A 533 -25.11 -2.77 10.69
N LEU A 534 -24.88 -1.48 10.96
CA LEU A 534 -24.34 -1.02 12.25
C LEU A 534 -25.23 -1.41 13.44
N ARG A 535 -26.56 -1.33 13.26
CA ARG A 535 -27.52 -1.73 14.31
C ARG A 535 -27.47 -3.24 14.53
N ALA A 536 -27.38 -4.00 13.45
CA ALA A 536 -27.21 -5.45 13.51
C ALA A 536 -25.88 -5.84 14.19
N PHE A 537 -24.78 -5.14 13.89
CA PHE A 537 -23.51 -5.34 14.58
C PHE A 537 -23.60 -5.01 16.07
N LYS A 538 -24.28 -3.92 16.46
CA LYS A 538 -24.47 -3.57 17.87
C LYS A 538 -25.21 -4.65 18.66
N LEU A 539 -26.25 -5.22 18.07
CA LEU A 539 -26.96 -6.36 18.67
C LEU A 539 -26.04 -7.58 18.75
N LEU A 540 -25.38 -7.92 17.65
CA LEU A 540 -24.51 -9.08 17.56
C LEU A 540 -23.34 -8.99 18.56
N SER A 541 -22.69 -7.84 18.69
CA SER A 541 -21.57 -7.64 19.64
C SER A 541 -21.99 -7.86 21.10
N ALA A 542 -23.25 -7.57 21.46
CA ALA A 542 -23.77 -7.82 22.80
C ALA A 542 -23.99 -9.32 23.08
N LEU A 543 -24.15 -10.13 22.03
CA LEU A 543 -24.35 -11.57 22.11
C LEU A 543 -23.04 -12.37 22.17
N LYS A 544 -21.88 -11.72 22.38
CA LYS A 544 -20.57 -12.40 22.48
C LYS A 544 -20.52 -13.52 23.54
N GLY A 545 -21.40 -13.47 24.56
CA GLY A 545 -21.53 -14.53 25.56
C GLY A 545 -22.00 -15.88 25.00
N LEU A 546 -22.63 -15.89 23.82
CA LEU A 546 -23.02 -17.12 23.13
C LEU A 546 -21.82 -17.85 22.53
N ARG A 547 -20.72 -17.16 22.24
CA ARG A 547 -19.53 -17.72 21.59
C ARG A 547 -19.08 -19.02 22.25
N GLY A 548 -19.00 -20.09 21.44
CA GLY A 548 -18.54 -21.40 21.91
C GLY A 548 -19.54 -22.17 22.79
N THR A 549 -20.75 -21.64 23.01
CA THR A 549 -21.85 -22.37 23.65
C THR A 549 -22.67 -23.16 22.62
N PRO A 550 -23.51 -24.13 23.03
CA PRO A 550 -24.43 -24.80 22.10
C PRO A 550 -25.42 -23.87 21.39
N PHE A 551 -25.65 -22.67 21.94
CA PHE A 551 -26.53 -21.64 21.40
C PHE A 551 -25.81 -20.69 20.41
N ASP A 552 -24.56 -20.96 20.07
CA ASP A 552 -23.80 -20.24 19.04
C ASP A 552 -24.15 -20.77 17.63
N PRO A 553 -24.99 -20.07 16.83
CA PRO A 553 -25.33 -20.55 15.49
C PRO A 553 -24.12 -20.54 14.55
N PHE A 554 -23.16 -19.62 14.76
CA PHE A 554 -21.96 -19.52 13.93
C PHE A 554 -20.93 -20.58 14.30
N GLY A 555 -20.94 -21.03 15.56
CA GLY A 555 -20.06 -22.08 16.08
C GLY A 555 -20.15 -23.42 15.34
N TYR A 556 -21.23 -23.68 14.60
CA TYR A 556 -21.38 -24.89 13.78
C TYR A 556 -20.76 -24.78 12.38
N LEU A 557 -20.31 -23.58 11.97
CA LEU A 557 -19.63 -23.38 10.70
C LEU A 557 -18.25 -24.06 10.72
N LYS A 558 -17.85 -24.65 9.58
CA LYS A 558 -16.54 -25.31 9.43
C LYS A 558 -15.36 -24.38 9.78
N GLU A 559 -15.46 -23.10 9.43
CA GLU A 559 -14.43 -22.11 9.75
C GLU A 559 -14.27 -21.91 11.27
N ARG A 560 -15.38 -21.84 12.03
CA ARG A 560 -15.34 -21.69 13.49
C ARG A 560 -14.89 -22.97 14.19
N GLN A 561 -15.24 -24.13 13.66
CA GLN A 561 -14.73 -25.41 14.16
C GLN A 561 -13.21 -25.49 14.00
N MET A 562 -12.69 -25.15 12.81
CA MET A 562 -11.25 -25.07 12.52
C MET A 562 -10.53 -24.08 13.44
N GLU A 563 -11.08 -22.88 13.68
CA GLU A 563 -10.44 -21.90 14.57
C GLU A 563 -10.37 -22.36 16.03
N ARG A 564 -11.39 -23.09 16.52
CA ARG A 564 -11.34 -23.70 17.86
C ARG A 564 -10.33 -24.84 17.93
N GLU A 565 -10.21 -25.63 16.86
CA GLU A 565 -9.18 -26.66 16.75
C GLU A 565 -7.77 -26.05 16.79
N LEU A 566 -7.54 -24.92 16.11
CA LEU A 566 -6.25 -24.21 16.13
C LEU A 566 -5.80 -23.83 17.54
N ILE A 567 -6.72 -23.51 18.46
CA ILE A 567 -6.39 -23.25 19.88
C ILE A 567 -5.75 -24.49 20.50
N GLY A 568 -6.40 -25.65 20.37
CA GLY A 568 -5.90 -26.91 20.91
C GLY A 568 -4.58 -27.36 20.26
N LEU A 569 -4.46 -27.18 18.95
CA LEU A 569 -3.22 -27.48 18.23
C LEU A 569 -2.05 -26.60 18.70
N TYR A 570 -2.30 -25.32 18.93
CA TYR A 570 -1.29 -24.39 19.43
C TYR A 570 -0.87 -24.73 20.87
N GLU A 571 -1.83 -25.03 21.74
CA GLU A 571 -1.52 -25.47 23.11
C GLU A 571 -0.68 -26.77 23.08
N ALA A 572 -1.01 -27.72 22.21
CA ALA A 572 -0.21 -28.94 22.03
C ALA A 572 1.17 -28.69 21.39
N ASP A 573 1.37 -27.59 20.66
CA ASP A 573 2.68 -27.16 20.18
C ASP A 573 3.50 -26.55 21.33
N VAL A 574 2.86 -25.75 22.18
CA VAL A 574 3.48 -25.20 23.40
C VAL A 574 3.91 -26.33 24.34
N GLU A 575 3.07 -27.33 24.58
CA GLU A 575 3.45 -28.50 25.39
C GLU A 575 4.67 -29.22 24.82
N LEU A 576 4.69 -29.50 23.51
CA LEU A 576 5.84 -30.14 22.87
C LEU A 576 7.12 -29.29 23.02
N VAL A 577 7.02 -27.97 22.85
CA VAL A 577 8.15 -27.06 23.06
C VAL A 577 8.64 -27.16 24.50
N LEU A 578 7.75 -27.11 25.49
CA LEU A 578 8.15 -27.19 26.90
C LEU A 578 8.82 -28.53 27.25
N GLU A 579 8.42 -29.62 26.61
CA GLU A 579 9.03 -30.94 26.80
C GLU A 579 10.41 -31.09 26.13
N ARG A 580 10.63 -30.43 24.99
CA ARG A 580 11.78 -30.70 24.10
C ARG A 580 12.76 -29.54 23.95
N LEU A 581 12.44 -28.36 24.47
CA LEU A 581 13.30 -27.18 24.37
C LEU A 581 14.68 -27.46 24.97
N ASN A 582 15.71 -27.04 24.26
CA ASN A 582 17.10 -27.04 24.69
C ASN A 582 17.85 -25.89 24.00
N GLY A 583 19.12 -25.67 24.37
CA GLY A 583 19.93 -24.57 23.82
C GLY A 583 20.14 -24.61 22.30
N ASN A 584 19.96 -25.75 21.64
CA ASN A 584 20.23 -25.91 20.21
C ASN A 584 18.97 -25.82 19.33
N ASN A 585 17.76 -25.92 19.91
CA ASN A 585 16.51 -25.94 19.15
C ASN A 585 15.56 -24.76 19.44
N ALA A 586 16.01 -23.76 20.21
CA ALA A 586 15.23 -22.57 20.54
C ALA A 586 14.70 -21.83 19.30
N ALA A 587 15.49 -21.78 18.21
CA ALA A 587 15.06 -21.17 16.95
C ALA A 587 13.88 -21.93 16.29
N ILE A 588 13.92 -23.26 16.28
CA ILE A 588 12.86 -24.11 15.73
C ILE A 588 11.59 -24.00 16.60
N ALA A 589 11.76 -24.03 17.92
CA ALA A 589 10.67 -23.82 18.87
C ALA A 589 9.98 -22.47 18.65
N ARG A 590 10.77 -21.40 18.47
CA ARG A 590 10.24 -20.06 18.16
C ARG A 590 9.47 -20.06 16.85
N GLU A 591 10.02 -20.65 15.79
CA GLU A 591 9.35 -20.69 14.48
C GLU A 591 8.02 -21.45 14.53
N LEU A 592 7.96 -22.57 15.27
CA LEU A 592 6.71 -23.32 15.51
C LEU A 592 5.67 -22.45 16.22
N LEU A 593 6.08 -21.70 17.24
CA LEU A 593 5.20 -20.83 18.03
C LEU A 593 4.81 -19.54 17.31
N GLU A 594 5.56 -19.13 16.28
CA GLU A 594 5.27 -17.99 15.41
C GLU A 594 4.32 -18.33 14.25
N LEU A 595 4.16 -19.62 13.95
CA LEU A 595 3.39 -20.10 12.80
C LEU A 595 1.94 -19.59 12.69
N PRO A 596 1.17 -19.41 13.80
CA PRO A 596 -0.16 -18.80 13.69
C PRO A 596 -0.16 -17.40 13.07
N GLY A 597 0.97 -16.68 13.16
CA GLY A 597 1.16 -15.37 12.52
C GLY A 597 1.04 -15.42 11.00
N GLU A 598 1.28 -16.58 10.37
CA GLU A 598 1.12 -16.80 8.93
C GLU A 598 -0.35 -17.05 8.53
N ILE A 599 -1.19 -17.49 9.46
CA ILE A 599 -2.62 -17.75 9.26
C ILE A 599 -3.39 -16.43 9.34
N ARG A 600 -3.64 -15.83 8.17
CA ARG A 600 -4.32 -14.53 8.02
C ARG A 600 -5.42 -14.60 6.98
N GLY A 601 -6.44 -13.77 7.15
CA GLY A 601 -7.55 -13.61 6.21
C GLY A 601 -8.84 -14.21 6.73
N PHE A 602 -9.80 -14.39 5.83
CA PHE A 602 -11.16 -14.86 6.12
C PHE A 602 -11.61 -15.89 5.09
N GLY A 603 -12.50 -16.80 5.47
CA GLY A 603 -13.11 -17.78 4.59
C GLY A 603 -12.06 -18.55 3.76
N PRO A 604 -12.18 -18.56 2.40
CA PRO A 604 -11.23 -19.29 1.55
C PRO A 604 -9.77 -18.88 1.73
N VAL A 605 -9.50 -17.60 2.02
CA VAL A 605 -8.11 -17.10 2.20
C VAL A 605 -7.49 -17.72 3.44
N LYS A 606 -8.25 -17.75 4.54
CA LYS A 606 -7.80 -18.35 5.80
C LYS A 606 -7.66 -19.86 5.66
N ALA A 607 -8.60 -20.53 5.01
CA ALA A 607 -8.54 -21.98 4.79
C ALA A 607 -7.25 -22.40 4.04
N MET A 608 -6.89 -21.68 2.97
CA MET A 608 -5.63 -21.92 2.25
C MET A 608 -4.41 -21.66 3.14
N ALA A 609 -4.42 -20.60 3.95
CA ALA A 609 -3.33 -20.28 4.87
C ALA A 609 -3.17 -21.35 5.98
N VAL A 610 -4.28 -21.90 6.49
CA VAL A 610 -4.25 -23.00 7.47
C VAL A 610 -3.65 -24.26 6.86
N GLU A 611 -4.02 -24.62 5.63
CA GLU A 611 -3.45 -25.80 4.95
C GLU A 611 -1.93 -25.66 4.73
N ALA A 612 -1.48 -24.48 4.29
CA ALA A 612 -0.07 -24.19 4.13
C ALA A 612 0.69 -24.25 5.48
N ALA A 613 0.13 -23.64 6.53
CA ALA A 613 0.69 -23.67 7.87
C ALA A 613 0.74 -25.10 8.43
N ALA A 614 -0.27 -25.93 8.21
CA ALA A 614 -0.30 -27.31 8.69
C ALA A 614 0.87 -28.14 8.16
N LYS A 615 1.26 -27.97 6.90
CA LYS A 615 2.43 -28.63 6.29
C LYS A 615 3.72 -28.21 6.99
N LYS A 616 3.91 -26.90 7.21
CA LYS A 616 5.08 -26.35 7.92
C LYS A 616 5.11 -26.77 9.39
N ARG A 617 3.96 -26.82 10.06
CA ARG A 617 3.80 -27.31 11.44
C ARG A 617 4.31 -28.73 11.59
N GLN A 618 3.96 -29.62 10.66
CA GLN A 618 4.39 -31.02 10.69
C GLN A 618 5.92 -31.13 10.62
N THR A 619 6.55 -30.37 9.71
CA THR A 619 8.01 -30.32 9.58
C THR A 619 8.67 -29.82 10.85
N LEU A 620 8.21 -28.69 11.40
CA LEU A 620 8.80 -28.08 12.61
C LEU A 620 8.63 -28.98 13.84
N ARG A 621 7.48 -29.64 13.99
CA ARG A 621 7.28 -30.62 15.07
C ARG A 621 8.21 -31.83 14.93
N ALA A 622 8.46 -32.31 13.71
CA ALA A 622 9.41 -33.40 13.48
C ALA A 622 10.84 -32.99 13.84
N MET A 623 11.29 -31.81 13.37
CA MET A 623 12.61 -31.26 13.70
C MET A 623 12.82 -31.05 15.21
N LEU A 624 11.76 -30.69 15.93
CA LEU A 624 11.81 -30.50 17.38
C LEU A 624 11.83 -31.83 18.15
N ALA A 625 11.22 -32.89 17.60
CA ALA A 625 11.19 -34.21 18.20
C ALA A 625 12.50 -34.99 17.98
N ASP A 626 13.18 -34.78 16.85
CA ASP A 626 14.44 -35.42 16.49
C ASP A 626 15.39 -34.42 15.80
N PRO A 627 16.25 -33.71 16.56
CA PRO A 627 17.14 -32.68 16.04
C PRO A 627 18.20 -33.19 15.06
N GLU A 628 18.54 -34.49 15.10
CA GLU A 628 19.61 -35.09 14.28
C GLU A 628 19.09 -35.62 12.93
N SER A 629 17.80 -35.95 12.81
CA SER A 629 17.25 -36.60 11.61
C SER A 629 16.85 -35.66 10.45
N THR A 630 16.80 -34.35 10.66
CA THR A 630 16.26 -33.40 9.68
C THR A 630 17.03 -32.08 9.63
N MET A 631 18.32 -32.11 9.34
CA MET A 631 18.92 -31.00 8.60
C MET A 631 18.54 -31.18 7.13
N PRO A 632 17.80 -30.24 6.51
CA PRO A 632 17.77 -30.19 5.06
C PRO A 632 19.21 -29.99 4.61
N ALA A 633 19.69 -30.84 3.70
CA ALA A 633 20.94 -30.58 2.99
C ALA A 633 20.89 -29.14 2.47
N GLN A 634 21.73 -28.26 3.04
CA GLN A 634 22.01 -26.97 2.43
C GLN A 634 22.56 -27.29 1.04
N ALA A 635 21.74 -27.03 0.02
CA ALA A 635 22.21 -26.98 -1.35
C ALA A 635 23.29 -25.90 -1.40
N ALA A 636 24.53 -26.34 -1.59
CA ALA A 636 25.56 -25.52 -2.17
C ALA A 636 25.16 -25.28 -3.64
N GLU A 637 24.69 -24.06 -3.94
CA GLU A 637 24.83 -23.39 -5.23
C GLU A 637 24.60 -21.88 -5.09
#